data_AF-A0A125BEP0-F1
#
_entry.id   AF-A0A125BEP0-F1
#
_cell.length_a   1.000
_cell.length_b   1.000
_cell.length_c   1.000
_cell.angle_alpha   90.00
_cell.angle_beta   90.00
_cell.angle_gamma   90.00
#
_symmetry.space_group_name_H-M   'P 1'
#
loop_
_entity.id
_entity.type
_entity.pdbx_description
1 polymer ?
#
loop_
_entity_poly.entity_id
_entity_poly.type
_entity_poly.pdbx_seq_one_letter_code
_entity_poly.pdbx_strand_id
1 'polypeptide(L)'
;MARVLFNGANLLSTQSHFALNVIAVACAIALATIPSLAQAKTVNVESPDKHINISLTDDNGRPEYQVKFYDNIVINPSKLGLVFQQLGELGTDFNIKHVTNSSVDQTWQQPWGERENIRDHYNRVVATLSNGKIDFDIEFKAFNDGIGFRYLVPKQTGLANTPKLDITDELTEFAIPDPQHTTAWWIPGRGWNRYEYLYRTTSLDKIDRAHTPMTFRTADGVHLSIHEAALTDYAAMVLNQGRDGILRADLTPWSDGIRVKTQPGFSTPWRTIQIAKDAPGLLNSDLILNLNEPNKLGDVSWVQPGKYVGIWWGMHLNENTWGSGPKHGATTSETKRYMDFAAQYGFDGVLVEGWNEGWDGSWFDNGDVFSFTKAYPDFDIDEITQYGHSKNVRLIGHHETSASVTNYRNQMSDAYDLYQKHGVTQVKTGYVADGGDIKRVDENGIVRHEWHDGQFMVNEYLHSVTEAAKRGISINTHEPIKDTGLRRTYPNWIAREGARGQEFNAWGSPPNTPEHTAILPYTRMLAGPMDFTPGIFNLAPEGLDAVNRVKTTLTKQLALYVVLYSPIQMAADLPRNYVQRLDAFQFIQDVPTDWSDSIALAGEIGDYVAFARKQRGAEDWYLGALTDEDSRKLTLKLDFLTQGKRYQAEIYRDGDKADWLTNPYDYVIETKIVTANDAMTLNLAASGGTAIRFKAL
;
A
#
# COMPACT_ATOMS: atom_id res chain seq x y z
N MET A 1 -82.31 -59.92 -53.93
CA MET A 1 -81.41 -59.15 -54.82
C MET A 1 -80.07 -59.00 -54.12
N ALA A 2 -78.98 -59.45 -54.77
CA ALA A 2 -77.54 -59.06 -54.63
C ALA A 2 -76.91 -59.05 -53.20
N ARG A 3 -75.66 -59.44 -52.89
CA ARG A 3 -74.37 -59.77 -53.56
C ARG A 3 -73.49 -60.40 -52.42
N VAL A 4 -72.82 -61.55 -52.57
CA VAL A 4 -71.45 -61.78 -53.12
C VAL A 4 -70.27 -61.45 -52.15
N LEU A 5 -69.61 -62.54 -51.70
CA LEU A 5 -68.17 -62.84 -51.46
C LEU A 5 -67.39 -62.46 -50.16
N PHE A 6 -66.81 -63.52 -49.54
CA PHE A 6 -65.45 -63.79 -48.97
C PHE A 6 -64.75 -62.72 -48.07
N ASN A 7 -63.89 -63.02 -47.09
CA ASN A 7 -62.91 -64.10 -46.89
C ASN A 7 -62.44 -64.16 -45.41
N GLY A 8 -61.81 -65.26 -45.00
CA GLY A 8 -61.47 -65.56 -43.60
C GLY A 8 -60.12 -65.05 -43.06
N ALA A 9 -59.90 -65.31 -41.77
CA ALA A 9 -58.66 -65.79 -41.11
C ALA A 9 -58.65 -65.38 -39.63
N ASN A 10 -58.87 -66.35 -38.75
CA ASN A 10 -58.56 -66.29 -37.32
C ASN A 10 -57.44 -67.31 -37.08
N LEU A 11 -56.28 -66.88 -36.59
CA LEU A 11 -55.40 -67.61 -35.67
C LEU A 11 -54.04 -66.90 -35.56
N LEU A 12 -53.72 -66.50 -34.32
CA LEU A 12 -52.40 -66.35 -33.68
C LEU A 12 -52.33 -65.03 -32.88
N SER A 13 -52.69 -65.08 -31.59
CA SER A 13 -52.44 -64.01 -30.62
C SER A 13 -51.95 -64.60 -29.29
N THR A 14 -50.72 -65.11 -29.28
CA THR A 14 -49.98 -65.50 -28.06
C THR A 14 -48.47 -65.20 -28.16
N GLN A 15 -48.09 -64.06 -28.74
CA GLN A 15 -46.69 -63.58 -28.74
C GLN A 15 -46.50 -62.10 -28.38
N SER A 16 -47.54 -61.39 -27.97
CA SER A 16 -47.47 -59.93 -27.73
C SER A 16 -47.21 -59.52 -26.27
N HIS A 17 -47.32 -60.42 -25.28
CA HIS A 17 -47.16 -60.06 -23.87
C HIS A 17 -45.74 -60.24 -23.31
N PHE A 18 -44.87 -61.01 -23.96
CA PHE A 18 -43.48 -61.18 -23.51
C PHE A 18 -42.56 -60.04 -23.99
N ALA A 19 -42.85 -59.44 -25.15
CA ALA A 19 -42.03 -58.36 -25.70
C ALA A 19 -42.19 -57.02 -24.96
N LEU A 20 -43.38 -56.71 -24.40
CA LEU A 20 -43.59 -55.47 -23.65
C LEU A 20 -42.88 -55.46 -22.28
N ASN A 21 -42.77 -56.61 -21.61
CA ASN A 21 -42.09 -56.68 -20.30
C ASN A 21 -40.56 -56.60 -20.43
N VAL A 22 -39.97 -57.07 -21.52
CA VAL A 22 -38.52 -56.95 -21.77
C VAL A 22 -38.13 -55.51 -22.13
N ILE A 23 -38.98 -54.78 -22.86
CA ILE A 23 -38.75 -53.35 -23.16
C ILE A 23 -38.91 -52.48 -21.89
N ALA A 24 -39.87 -52.80 -21.02
CA ALA A 24 -40.04 -52.07 -19.76
C ALA A 24 -38.86 -52.27 -18.78
N VAL A 25 -38.29 -53.47 -18.72
CA VAL A 25 -37.09 -53.75 -17.89
C VAL A 25 -35.82 -53.16 -18.52
N ALA A 26 -35.68 -53.16 -19.85
CA ALA A 26 -34.58 -52.50 -20.54
C ALA A 26 -34.62 -50.96 -20.40
N CYS A 27 -35.80 -50.34 -20.41
CA CYS A 27 -35.97 -48.92 -20.10
C CYS A 27 -35.71 -48.60 -18.62
N ALA A 28 -36.09 -49.48 -17.69
CA ALA A 28 -35.81 -49.30 -16.26
C ALA A 28 -34.31 -49.42 -15.91
N ILE A 29 -33.57 -50.28 -16.62
CA ILE A 29 -32.10 -50.39 -16.47
C ILE A 29 -31.37 -49.25 -17.18
N ALA A 30 -31.90 -48.72 -18.31
CA ALA A 30 -31.35 -47.54 -18.97
C ALA A 30 -31.62 -46.21 -18.22
N LEU A 31 -32.70 -46.13 -17.42
CA LEU A 31 -32.94 -45.01 -16.50
C LEU A 31 -32.11 -45.06 -15.21
N ALA A 32 -31.50 -46.21 -14.89
CA ALA A 32 -30.62 -46.37 -13.73
C ALA A 32 -29.15 -46.01 -14.03
N THR A 33 -28.81 -45.72 -15.29
CA THR A 33 -27.49 -45.27 -15.73
C THR A 33 -27.50 -43.81 -16.19
N ILE A 34 -28.29 -42.95 -15.55
CA ILE A 34 -28.05 -41.51 -15.64
C ILE A 34 -26.75 -41.29 -14.84
N PRO A 35 -25.61 -40.94 -15.47
CA PRO A 35 -24.44 -40.54 -14.72
C PRO A 35 -24.89 -39.45 -13.77
N SER A 36 -24.61 -39.59 -12.47
CA SER A 36 -24.80 -38.52 -11.51
C SER A 36 -24.08 -37.29 -12.07
N LEU A 37 -24.85 -36.35 -12.64
CA LEU A 37 -24.34 -35.03 -12.95
C LEU A 37 -23.83 -34.51 -11.61
N ALA A 38 -22.51 -34.43 -11.47
CA ALA A 38 -21.90 -33.80 -10.31
C ALA A 38 -22.50 -32.40 -10.24
N GLN A 39 -23.38 -32.16 -9.26
CA GLN A 39 -23.93 -30.83 -9.05
C GLN A 39 -22.78 -29.96 -8.56
N ALA A 40 -22.53 -28.87 -9.28
CA ALA A 40 -21.60 -27.86 -8.85
C ALA A 40 -21.97 -27.38 -7.45
N LYS A 41 -20.94 -27.17 -6.63
CA LYS A 41 -21.08 -26.77 -5.24
C LYS A 41 -20.72 -25.29 -5.12
N THR A 42 -21.62 -24.52 -4.53
CA THR A 42 -21.40 -23.13 -4.18
C THR A 42 -21.26 -22.98 -2.67
N VAL A 43 -20.29 -22.18 -2.23
CA VAL A 43 -20.00 -21.86 -0.84
C VAL A 43 -20.10 -20.34 -0.67
N ASN A 44 -20.83 -19.89 0.34
CA ASN A 44 -21.01 -18.47 0.61
C ASN A 44 -20.37 -18.07 1.95
N VAL A 45 -19.84 -16.86 2.01
CA VAL A 45 -19.44 -16.19 3.26
C VAL A 45 -19.86 -14.73 3.20
N GLU A 46 -20.42 -14.21 4.29
CA GLU A 46 -20.92 -12.85 4.41
C GLU A 46 -20.06 -12.05 5.39
N SER A 47 -19.94 -10.73 5.21
CA SER A 47 -19.40 -9.84 6.23
C SER A 47 -20.26 -9.91 7.51
N PRO A 48 -19.71 -9.54 8.69
CA PRO A 48 -20.49 -9.49 9.92
C PRO A 48 -21.77 -8.63 9.86
N ASP A 49 -21.77 -7.54 9.11
CA ASP A 49 -22.96 -6.71 8.85
C ASP A 49 -23.83 -7.18 7.66
N LYS A 50 -23.39 -8.24 6.97
CA LYS A 50 -24.04 -8.86 5.82
C LYS A 50 -24.15 -7.98 4.58
N HIS A 51 -23.45 -6.86 4.52
CA HIS A 51 -23.42 -6.02 3.32
C HIS A 51 -22.47 -6.55 2.26
N ILE A 52 -21.46 -7.35 2.60
CA ILE A 52 -20.59 -7.98 1.60
C ILE A 52 -20.88 -9.48 1.59
N ASN A 53 -21.14 -10.05 0.41
CA ASN A 53 -21.34 -11.49 0.23
C ASN A 53 -20.38 -12.01 -0.84
N ILE A 54 -19.62 -13.04 -0.49
CA ILE A 54 -18.71 -13.75 -1.39
C ILE A 54 -19.33 -15.11 -1.69
N SER A 55 -19.43 -15.47 -2.96
CA SER A 55 -19.78 -16.82 -3.39
C SER A 55 -18.61 -17.45 -4.16
N LEU A 56 -18.10 -18.59 -3.68
CA LEU A 56 -17.13 -19.45 -4.37
C LEU A 56 -17.85 -20.64 -4.98
N THR A 57 -17.64 -20.91 -6.27
CA THR A 57 -18.23 -22.06 -6.96
C THR A 57 -17.17 -22.85 -7.72
N ASP A 58 -17.45 -24.14 -7.97
CA ASP A 58 -16.63 -25.03 -8.80
C ASP A 58 -17.31 -25.41 -10.13
N ASP A 59 -18.27 -24.58 -10.58
CA ASP A 59 -19.00 -24.76 -11.83
C ASP A 59 -18.05 -25.10 -13.00
N ASN A 60 -18.40 -26.13 -13.76
CA ASN A 60 -17.60 -26.63 -14.88
C ASN A 60 -16.16 -27.03 -14.52
N GLY A 61 -15.91 -27.41 -13.26
CA GLY A 61 -14.60 -27.85 -12.78
C GLY A 61 -13.57 -26.72 -12.65
N ARG A 62 -14.02 -25.46 -12.60
CA ARG A 62 -13.15 -24.30 -12.43
C ARG A 62 -13.56 -23.52 -11.18
N PRO A 63 -12.63 -23.26 -10.25
CA PRO A 63 -12.90 -22.38 -9.11
C PRO A 63 -13.11 -20.93 -9.56
N GLU A 64 -14.26 -20.38 -9.26
CA GLU A 64 -14.60 -18.97 -9.52
C GLU A 64 -15.25 -18.33 -8.30
N TYR A 65 -14.95 -17.05 -8.04
CA TYR A 65 -15.62 -16.27 -7.00
C TYR A 65 -16.37 -15.06 -7.57
N GLN A 66 -17.40 -14.63 -6.85
CA GLN A 66 -18.16 -13.41 -7.10
C GLN A 66 -18.29 -12.66 -5.78
N VAL A 67 -18.35 -11.33 -5.84
CA VAL A 67 -18.58 -10.48 -4.67
C VAL A 67 -19.76 -9.55 -4.93
N LYS A 68 -20.67 -9.51 -3.96
CA LYS A 68 -21.76 -8.53 -3.90
C LYS A 68 -21.55 -7.56 -2.75
N PHE A 69 -21.91 -6.31 -2.99
CA PHE A 69 -22.06 -5.28 -1.98
C PHE A 69 -23.53 -4.83 -1.95
N TYR A 70 -24.19 -5.04 -0.82
CA TYR A 70 -25.65 -5.15 -0.73
C TYR A 70 -26.17 -6.13 -1.79
N ASP A 71 -27.07 -5.70 -2.66
CA ASP A 71 -27.63 -6.53 -3.72
C ASP A 71 -26.87 -6.40 -5.06
N ASN A 72 -25.88 -5.50 -5.15
CA ASN A 72 -25.16 -5.20 -6.38
C ASN A 72 -23.91 -6.09 -6.51
N ILE A 73 -23.71 -6.70 -7.67
CA ILE A 73 -22.45 -7.38 -8.00
C ILE A 73 -21.39 -6.30 -8.19
N VAL A 74 -20.29 -6.39 -7.43
CA VAL A 74 -19.12 -5.50 -7.55
C VAL A 74 -17.91 -6.20 -8.12
N ILE A 75 -17.87 -7.54 -8.04
CA ILE A 75 -16.92 -8.40 -8.74
C ILE A 75 -17.73 -9.51 -9.42
N ASN A 76 -17.78 -9.52 -10.75
CA ASN A 76 -18.33 -10.60 -11.57
C ASN A 76 -17.59 -11.93 -11.32
N PRO A 77 -18.16 -13.08 -11.72
CA PRO A 77 -17.46 -14.37 -11.64
C PRO A 77 -16.02 -14.25 -12.17
N SER A 78 -15.07 -14.53 -11.28
CA SER A 78 -13.64 -14.29 -11.46
C SER A 78 -12.86 -15.54 -11.12
N LYS A 79 -11.94 -15.94 -12.00
CA LYS A 79 -11.19 -17.19 -11.87
C LYS A 79 -10.17 -17.16 -10.74
N LEU A 80 -9.90 -18.35 -10.22
CA LEU A 80 -8.85 -18.62 -9.25
C LEU A 80 -8.01 -19.82 -9.72
N GLY A 81 -6.71 -19.76 -9.49
CA GLY A 81 -5.79 -20.85 -9.80
C GLY A 81 -4.33 -20.42 -9.86
N LEU A 82 -3.44 -21.42 -9.89
CA LEU A 82 -1.99 -21.25 -9.98
C LEU A 82 -1.43 -22.11 -11.12
N VAL A 83 -0.41 -21.63 -11.83
CA VAL A 83 0.27 -22.41 -12.87
C VAL A 83 1.71 -22.64 -12.44
N PHE A 84 2.14 -23.90 -12.43
CA PHE A 84 3.48 -24.30 -12.06
C PHE A 84 4.23 -24.90 -13.25
N GLN A 85 5.54 -24.68 -13.32
CA GLN A 85 6.40 -25.34 -14.29
C GLN A 85 6.38 -26.87 -14.14
N GLN A 86 6.31 -27.38 -12.90
CA GLN A 86 6.37 -28.82 -12.61
C GLN A 86 5.02 -29.52 -12.70
N LEU A 87 3.90 -28.82 -12.43
CA LEU A 87 2.58 -29.42 -12.27
C LEU A 87 1.58 -29.02 -13.37
N GLY A 88 1.86 -27.95 -14.12
CA GLY A 88 0.87 -27.31 -14.99
C GLY A 88 -0.14 -26.48 -14.20
N GLU A 89 -1.35 -26.35 -14.75
CA GLU A 89 -2.43 -25.53 -14.19
C GLU A 89 -3.15 -26.23 -13.03
N LEU A 90 -3.20 -25.58 -11.87
CA LEU A 90 -4.10 -25.87 -10.76
C LEU A 90 -5.29 -24.88 -10.79
N GLY A 91 -6.11 -25.00 -11.83
CA GLY A 91 -7.27 -24.13 -12.09
C GLY A 91 -8.40 -24.81 -12.89
N THR A 92 -8.24 -26.10 -13.21
CA THR A 92 -9.21 -26.94 -13.93
C THR A 92 -9.35 -28.30 -13.27
N ASP A 93 -10.52 -28.91 -13.44
CA ASP A 93 -10.85 -30.23 -12.91
C ASP A 93 -10.79 -30.31 -11.38
N PHE A 94 -11.03 -29.18 -10.71
CA PHE A 94 -11.09 -29.08 -9.26
C PHE A 94 -12.53 -28.95 -8.78
N ASN A 95 -12.87 -29.68 -7.71
CA ASN A 95 -14.18 -29.62 -7.05
C ASN A 95 -14.01 -29.31 -5.56
N ILE A 96 -14.98 -28.63 -4.96
CA ILE A 96 -15.02 -28.28 -3.53
C ILE A 96 -15.34 -29.53 -2.72
N LYS A 97 -14.30 -30.12 -2.13
CA LYS A 97 -14.37 -31.34 -1.34
C LYS A 97 -14.77 -31.09 0.11
N HIS A 98 -14.18 -30.09 0.74
CA HIS A 98 -14.38 -29.77 2.15
C HIS A 98 -14.49 -28.26 2.37
N VAL A 99 -15.27 -27.84 3.37
CA VAL A 99 -15.50 -26.43 3.71
C VAL A 99 -15.50 -26.27 5.22
N THR A 100 -14.69 -25.35 5.72
CA THR A 100 -14.66 -24.98 7.14
C THR A 100 -15.03 -23.52 7.32
N ASN A 101 -15.99 -23.24 8.19
CA ASN A 101 -16.41 -21.88 8.52
C ASN A 101 -15.97 -21.50 9.95
N SER A 102 -15.66 -20.23 10.15
CA SER A 102 -15.30 -19.66 11.45
C SER A 102 -15.55 -18.15 11.45
N SER A 103 -15.57 -17.52 12.62
CA SER A 103 -15.66 -16.06 12.77
C SER A 103 -14.68 -15.60 13.84
N VAL A 104 -14.18 -14.38 13.71
CA VAL A 104 -13.30 -13.73 14.68
C VAL A 104 -13.84 -12.34 14.96
N ASP A 105 -13.88 -11.95 16.23
CA ASP A 105 -14.10 -10.57 16.68
C ASP A 105 -13.14 -10.32 17.84
N GLN A 106 -12.04 -9.63 17.56
CA GLN A 106 -11.01 -9.32 18.54
C GLN A 106 -10.49 -7.91 18.34
N THR A 107 -9.72 -7.42 19.30
CA THR A 107 -9.02 -6.13 19.20
C THR A 107 -7.58 -6.32 19.59
N TRP A 108 -6.68 -5.70 18.84
CA TRP A 108 -5.25 -5.69 19.12
C TRP A 108 -4.72 -4.25 19.12
N GLN A 109 -3.57 -4.03 19.75
CA GLN A 109 -2.98 -2.71 19.88
C GLN A 109 -1.74 -2.57 19.00
N GLN A 110 -1.65 -1.44 18.30
CA GLN A 110 -0.44 -1.08 17.56
C GLN A 110 0.62 -0.53 18.52
N PRO A 111 1.92 -0.81 18.33
CA PRO A 111 2.98 -0.14 19.09
C PRO A 111 3.08 1.35 18.72
N TRP A 112 2.78 1.70 17.48
CA TRP A 112 2.65 3.04 16.89
C TRP A 112 1.72 2.92 15.69
N GLY A 113 1.01 3.98 15.32
CA GLY A 113 -0.02 3.87 14.30
C GLY A 113 -0.82 5.13 14.02
N GLU A 114 -1.68 5.01 13.00
CA GLU A 114 -2.79 5.92 12.75
C GLU A 114 -3.92 5.74 13.78
N ARG A 115 -3.95 4.62 14.49
CA ARG A 115 -4.89 4.34 15.58
C ARG A 115 -4.27 3.35 16.55
N GLU A 116 -4.61 3.48 17.83
CA GLU A 116 -4.02 2.65 18.87
C GLU A 116 -4.64 1.26 18.94
N ASN A 117 -5.97 1.17 18.86
CA ASN A 117 -6.72 -0.08 18.95
C ASN A 117 -7.31 -0.41 17.58
N ILE A 118 -7.00 -1.60 17.05
CA ILE A 118 -7.55 -2.11 15.79
C ILE A 118 -8.47 -3.28 16.08
N ARG A 119 -9.70 -3.19 15.59
CA ARG A 119 -10.66 -4.29 15.64
C ARG A 119 -10.47 -5.20 14.42
N ASP A 120 -10.34 -6.49 14.67
CA ASP A 120 -10.24 -7.55 13.68
C ASP A 120 -11.52 -8.37 13.74
N HIS A 121 -12.50 -8.00 12.92
CA HIS A 121 -13.85 -8.58 12.93
C HIS A 121 -14.24 -9.08 11.54
N TYR A 122 -14.24 -10.40 11.35
CA TYR A 122 -14.53 -11.03 10.08
C TYR A 122 -15.21 -12.39 10.24
N ASN A 123 -15.95 -12.77 9.19
CA ASN A 123 -16.31 -14.17 8.95
C ASN A 123 -15.31 -14.80 7.98
N ARG A 124 -15.04 -16.10 8.14
CA ARG A 124 -14.00 -16.81 7.41
C ARG A 124 -14.51 -18.13 6.88
N VAL A 125 -14.12 -18.45 5.64
CA VAL A 125 -14.30 -19.77 5.03
C VAL A 125 -12.98 -20.28 4.46
N VAL A 126 -12.71 -21.57 4.65
CA VAL A 126 -11.62 -22.30 3.99
C VAL A 126 -12.24 -23.42 3.18
N ALA A 127 -12.10 -23.36 1.86
CA ALA A 127 -12.62 -24.36 0.94
C ALA A 127 -11.47 -25.18 0.33
N THR A 128 -11.48 -26.49 0.57
CA THR A 128 -10.52 -27.42 -0.03
C THR A 128 -11.01 -27.84 -1.41
N LEU A 129 -10.23 -27.51 -2.41
CA LEU A 129 -10.41 -27.90 -3.81
C LEU A 129 -9.56 -29.13 -4.10
N SER A 130 -10.15 -30.13 -4.77
CA SER A 130 -9.47 -31.38 -5.12
C SER A 130 -9.72 -31.78 -6.57
N ASN A 131 -8.67 -32.27 -7.24
CA ASN A 131 -8.77 -33.00 -8.52
C ASN A 131 -8.55 -34.53 -8.34
N GLY A 132 -8.61 -35.01 -7.09
CA GLY A 132 -8.36 -36.40 -6.73
C GLY A 132 -6.87 -36.79 -6.59
N LYS A 133 -5.93 -35.94 -7.04
CA LYS A 133 -4.49 -36.15 -6.89
C LYS A 133 -3.82 -35.10 -6.01
N ILE A 134 -4.21 -33.84 -6.18
CA ILE A 134 -3.71 -32.68 -5.47
C ILE A 134 -4.91 -31.97 -4.85
N ASP A 135 -4.75 -31.58 -3.59
CA ASP A 135 -5.68 -30.75 -2.84
C ASP A 135 -5.00 -29.39 -2.59
N PHE A 136 -5.73 -28.28 -2.73
CA PHE A 136 -5.30 -26.97 -2.24
C PHE A 136 -6.50 -26.23 -1.65
N ASP A 137 -6.24 -25.30 -0.74
CA ASP A 137 -7.29 -24.53 -0.10
C ASP A 137 -7.36 -23.10 -0.64
N ILE A 138 -8.57 -22.56 -0.68
CA ILE A 138 -8.80 -21.12 -0.80
C ILE A 138 -9.43 -20.64 0.50
N GLU A 139 -8.76 -19.70 1.14
CA GLU A 139 -9.21 -19.06 2.37
C GLU A 139 -9.74 -17.67 2.06
N PHE A 140 -10.98 -17.38 2.43
CA PHE A 140 -11.58 -16.05 2.40
C PHE A 140 -11.82 -15.54 3.82
N LYS A 141 -11.59 -14.24 4.02
CA LYS A 141 -12.05 -13.45 5.17
C LYS A 141 -12.91 -12.30 4.65
N ALA A 142 -14.13 -12.18 5.17
CA ALA A 142 -15.08 -11.11 4.85
C ALA A 142 -15.21 -10.16 6.04
N PHE A 143 -14.82 -8.91 5.85
CA PHE A 143 -14.95 -7.79 6.79
C PHE A 143 -16.09 -6.89 6.32
N ASN A 144 -16.52 -5.93 7.14
CA ASN A 144 -17.57 -4.98 6.74
C ASN A 144 -17.09 -3.97 5.68
N ASP A 145 -15.77 -3.78 5.56
CA ASP A 145 -15.10 -2.79 4.72
C ASP A 145 -14.30 -3.43 3.56
N GLY A 146 -14.42 -4.75 3.38
CA GLY A 146 -13.77 -5.45 2.28
C GLY A 146 -13.56 -6.94 2.52
N ILE A 147 -12.78 -7.54 1.63
CA ILE A 147 -12.45 -8.97 1.67
C ILE A 147 -10.95 -9.19 1.51
N GLY A 148 -10.46 -10.29 2.08
CA GLY A 148 -9.13 -10.83 1.81
C GLY A 148 -9.23 -12.30 1.44
N PHE A 149 -8.48 -12.74 0.43
CA PHE A 149 -8.36 -14.17 0.11
C PHE A 149 -6.95 -14.61 -0.27
N ARG A 150 -6.61 -15.88 -0.06
CA ARG A 150 -5.32 -16.46 -0.44
C ARG A 150 -5.42 -17.95 -0.74
N TYR A 151 -4.43 -18.46 -1.46
CA TYR A 151 -4.26 -19.90 -1.69
C TYR A 151 -3.37 -20.50 -0.59
N LEU A 152 -3.70 -21.71 -0.14
CA LEU A 152 -2.82 -22.54 0.68
C LEU A 152 -2.55 -23.86 -0.04
N VAL A 153 -1.28 -24.16 -0.29
CA VAL A 153 -0.87 -25.41 -0.95
C VAL A 153 -0.16 -26.29 0.09
N PRO A 154 -0.87 -27.19 0.79
CA PRO A 154 -0.31 -27.96 1.89
C PRO A 154 0.70 -29.00 1.40
N LYS A 155 1.57 -29.43 2.33
CA LYS A 155 2.37 -30.65 2.14
C LYS A 155 1.42 -31.85 2.08
N GLN A 156 1.57 -32.69 1.05
CA GLN A 156 0.66 -33.80 0.80
C GLN A 156 1.33 -34.88 -0.05
N THR A 157 0.76 -36.09 -0.01
CA THR A 157 1.28 -37.26 -0.74
C THR A 157 1.37 -37.01 -2.25
N GLY A 158 0.40 -36.29 -2.83
CA GLY A 158 0.39 -35.94 -4.26
C GLY A 158 1.56 -35.05 -4.69
N LEU A 159 2.27 -34.41 -3.75
CA LEU A 159 3.41 -33.53 -3.99
C LEU A 159 4.73 -34.08 -3.40
N ALA A 160 4.73 -35.31 -2.87
CA ALA A 160 5.88 -35.87 -2.16
C ALA A 160 7.15 -35.98 -3.02
N ASN A 161 6.99 -36.15 -4.33
CA ASN A 161 8.09 -36.24 -5.31
C ASN A 161 8.37 -34.91 -6.03
N THR A 162 7.79 -33.80 -5.57
CA THR A 162 7.93 -32.47 -6.18
C THR A 162 8.37 -31.45 -5.12
N PRO A 163 9.65 -31.50 -4.69
CA PRO A 163 10.15 -30.66 -3.59
C PRO A 163 10.26 -29.17 -4.00
N LYS A 164 10.23 -28.86 -5.29
CA LYS A 164 10.29 -27.51 -5.85
C LYS A 164 9.03 -27.22 -6.65
N LEU A 165 8.45 -26.05 -6.44
CA LEU A 165 7.31 -25.52 -7.15
C LEU A 165 7.67 -24.13 -7.69
N ASP A 166 7.85 -24.02 -8.99
CA ASP A 166 8.09 -22.76 -9.68
C ASP A 166 6.77 -22.28 -10.29
N ILE A 167 6.18 -21.23 -9.72
CA ILE A 167 4.98 -20.60 -10.23
C ILE A 167 5.36 -19.77 -11.46
N THR A 168 4.73 -20.07 -12.58
CA THR A 168 4.89 -19.34 -13.84
C THR A 168 3.77 -18.36 -14.10
N ASP A 169 2.61 -18.58 -13.47
CA ASP A 169 1.46 -17.68 -13.57
C ASP A 169 0.50 -17.82 -12.37
N GLU A 170 -0.26 -16.77 -12.08
CA GLU A 170 -1.35 -16.78 -11.12
C GLU A 170 -2.64 -16.35 -11.82
N LEU A 171 -3.64 -17.23 -11.85
CA LEU A 171 -4.86 -17.08 -12.64
C LEU A 171 -5.94 -16.22 -11.95
N THR A 172 -5.60 -15.57 -10.84
CA THR A 172 -6.52 -14.73 -10.06
C THR A 172 -7.07 -13.59 -10.91
N GLU A 173 -8.39 -13.50 -11.03
CA GLU A 173 -9.08 -12.40 -11.71
C GLU A 173 -9.84 -11.50 -10.73
N PHE A 174 -10.06 -10.25 -11.16
CA PHE A 174 -10.96 -9.28 -10.56
C PHE A 174 -11.78 -8.67 -11.70
N ALA A 175 -12.94 -9.26 -11.99
CA ALA A 175 -13.80 -8.84 -13.08
C ALA A 175 -14.78 -7.75 -12.62
N ILE A 176 -14.47 -6.49 -12.91
CA ILE A 176 -15.30 -5.35 -12.52
C ILE A 176 -16.45 -5.17 -13.52
N PRO A 177 -17.71 -5.03 -13.07
CA PRO A 177 -18.83 -4.74 -13.96
C PRO A 177 -18.75 -3.33 -14.55
N ASP A 178 -19.33 -3.16 -15.74
CA ASP A 178 -19.44 -1.87 -16.44
C ASP A 178 -18.13 -1.04 -16.49
N PRO A 179 -17.04 -1.61 -17.06
CA PRO A 179 -15.70 -0.98 -17.03
C PRO A 179 -15.63 0.36 -17.78
N GLN A 180 -16.53 0.61 -18.74
CA GLN A 180 -16.56 1.86 -19.50
C GLN A 180 -17.08 3.06 -18.69
N HIS A 181 -17.89 2.80 -17.65
CA HIS A 181 -18.42 3.82 -16.75
C HIS A 181 -17.80 3.78 -15.34
N THR A 182 -16.87 2.85 -15.10
CA THR A 182 -16.07 2.81 -13.87
C THR A 182 -14.86 3.72 -14.03
N THR A 183 -14.74 4.73 -13.17
CA THR A 183 -13.57 5.63 -13.14
C THR A 183 -12.46 5.03 -12.29
N ALA A 184 -11.23 5.07 -12.75
CA ALA A 184 -10.08 4.50 -12.06
C ALA A 184 -8.94 5.52 -11.93
N TRP A 185 -8.27 5.49 -10.78
CA TRP A 185 -7.07 6.25 -10.46
C TRP A 185 -5.90 5.28 -10.30
N TRP A 186 -4.94 5.35 -11.22
CA TRP A 186 -3.90 4.33 -11.33
C TRP A 186 -2.56 4.89 -11.79
N ILE A 187 -1.49 4.16 -11.47
CA ILE A 187 -0.15 4.36 -12.02
C ILE A 187 0.25 3.13 -12.84
N PRO A 188 1.01 3.29 -13.94
CA PRO A 188 1.39 2.18 -14.79
C PRO A 188 2.25 1.16 -14.04
N GLY A 189 1.97 -0.12 -14.25
CA GLY A 189 2.82 -1.22 -13.78
C GLY A 189 3.97 -1.51 -14.74
N ARG A 190 5.13 -1.94 -14.22
CA ARG A 190 6.34 -2.29 -15.00
C ARG A 190 6.94 -1.11 -15.79
N GLY A 191 6.68 0.11 -15.34
CA GLY A 191 7.31 1.31 -15.90
C GLY A 191 8.76 1.47 -15.42
N TRP A 192 9.55 2.24 -16.19
CA TRP A 192 10.94 2.55 -15.86
C TRP A 192 11.09 3.28 -14.51
N ASN A 193 10.10 4.07 -14.09
CA ASN A 193 10.15 4.85 -12.86
C ASN A 193 9.39 4.18 -11.70
N ARG A 194 9.33 2.85 -11.68
CA ARG A 194 8.82 2.07 -10.54
C ARG A 194 7.39 2.51 -10.14
N TYR A 195 7.20 2.96 -8.90
CA TYR A 195 5.94 3.50 -8.38
C TYR A 195 5.80 5.03 -8.52
N GLU A 196 6.84 5.73 -8.98
CA GLU A 196 6.91 7.20 -9.00
C GLU A 196 6.36 7.79 -10.29
N TYR A 197 5.08 7.52 -10.53
CA TYR A 197 4.30 8.16 -11.59
C TYR A 197 3.24 9.09 -11.00
N LEU A 198 2.83 10.09 -11.77
CA LEU A 198 1.56 10.77 -11.52
C LEU A 198 0.43 9.79 -11.79
N TYR A 199 -0.60 9.85 -10.94
CA TYR A 199 -1.81 9.06 -11.16
C TYR A 199 -2.54 9.52 -12.42
N ARG A 200 -3.14 8.56 -13.11
CA ARG A 200 -4.01 8.79 -14.26
C ARG A 200 -5.44 8.56 -13.84
N THR A 201 -6.32 9.44 -14.28
CA THR A 201 -7.78 9.31 -14.11
C THR A 201 -8.38 8.93 -15.46
N THR A 202 -8.85 7.69 -15.59
CA THR A 202 -9.44 7.16 -16.83
C THR A 202 -10.66 6.30 -16.53
N SER A 203 -11.43 5.94 -17.56
CA SER A 203 -12.32 4.77 -17.46
C SER A 203 -11.48 3.49 -17.34
N LEU A 204 -12.02 2.47 -16.66
CA LEU A 204 -11.31 1.22 -16.38
C LEU A 204 -10.96 0.46 -17.66
N ASP A 205 -11.79 0.51 -18.70
CA ASP A 205 -11.51 -0.12 -20.00
C ASP A 205 -10.23 0.37 -20.69
N LYS A 206 -9.67 1.52 -20.28
CA LYS A 206 -8.48 2.15 -20.87
C LYS A 206 -7.17 1.82 -20.18
N ILE A 207 -7.19 0.90 -19.22
CA ILE A 207 -6.00 0.51 -18.46
C ILE A 207 -5.35 -0.68 -19.16
N ASP A 208 -4.03 -0.64 -19.28
CA ASP A 208 -3.23 -1.77 -19.74
C ASP A 208 -2.75 -2.56 -18.52
N ARG A 209 -1.86 -1.95 -17.74
CA ARG A 209 -1.27 -2.56 -16.55
C ARG A 209 -1.05 -1.54 -15.45
N ALA A 210 -1.43 -1.87 -14.23
CA ALA A 210 -1.38 -0.96 -13.10
C ALA A 210 -0.78 -1.60 -11.84
N HIS A 211 -0.01 -0.81 -11.09
CA HIS A 211 0.36 -1.18 -9.72
C HIS A 211 -0.85 -1.08 -8.78
N THR A 212 -0.74 -1.70 -7.60
CA THR A 212 -1.74 -1.60 -6.52
C THR A 212 -1.16 -0.83 -5.32
N PRO A 213 -1.99 -0.18 -4.46
CA PRO A 213 -3.45 -0.14 -4.47
C PRO A 213 -4.02 0.57 -5.70
N MET A 214 -4.89 -0.12 -6.43
CA MET A 214 -5.56 0.42 -7.61
C MET A 214 -7.01 0.70 -7.22
N THR A 215 -7.41 1.95 -7.31
CA THR A 215 -8.69 2.41 -6.76
C THR A 215 -9.59 2.92 -7.87
N PHE A 216 -10.88 2.62 -7.74
CA PHE A 216 -11.88 2.96 -8.73
C PHE A 216 -13.23 3.23 -8.08
N ARG A 217 -14.06 4.00 -8.80
CA ARG A 217 -15.43 4.33 -8.45
C ARG A 217 -16.34 3.83 -9.57
N THR A 218 -17.26 2.94 -9.23
CA THR A 218 -18.25 2.39 -10.15
C THR A 218 -19.29 3.45 -10.53
N ALA A 219 -20.09 3.18 -11.56
CA ALA A 219 -21.13 4.09 -12.04
C ALA A 219 -22.20 4.40 -10.98
N ASP A 220 -22.47 3.46 -10.06
CA ASP A 220 -23.40 3.62 -8.93
C ASP A 220 -22.75 4.27 -7.68
N GLY A 221 -21.48 4.70 -7.78
CA GLY A 221 -20.78 5.44 -6.74
C GLY A 221 -20.07 4.58 -5.68
N VAL A 222 -20.10 3.25 -5.80
CA VAL A 222 -19.33 2.35 -4.94
C VAL A 222 -17.85 2.54 -5.21
N HIS A 223 -17.07 2.66 -4.14
CA HIS A 223 -15.63 2.78 -4.18
C HIS A 223 -14.99 1.43 -3.87
N LEU A 224 -14.02 1.05 -4.69
CA LEU A 224 -13.31 -0.21 -4.62
C LEU A 224 -11.81 0.05 -4.69
N SER A 225 -11.01 -0.71 -3.93
CA SER A 225 -9.56 -0.70 -4.08
C SER A 225 -9.03 -2.13 -4.04
N ILE A 226 -8.30 -2.52 -5.09
CA ILE A 226 -7.64 -3.83 -5.17
C ILE A 226 -6.19 -3.67 -4.74
N HIS A 227 -5.77 -4.50 -3.80
CA HIS A 227 -4.40 -4.53 -3.28
C HIS A 227 -4.02 -5.93 -2.78
N GLU A 228 -2.89 -6.06 -2.08
CA GLU A 228 -2.48 -7.30 -1.42
C GLU A 228 -1.94 -7.04 -0.01
N ALA A 229 -1.97 -8.06 0.85
CA ALA A 229 -1.48 -7.96 2.22
C ALA A 229 -0.55 -9.13 2.57
N ALA A 230 0.42 -8.88 3.47
CA ALA A 230 1.44 -9.84 3.91
C ALA A 230 2.28 -10.42 2.75
N LEU A 231 2.84 -9.54 1.91
CA LEU A 231 3.75 -9.95 0.83
C LEU A 231 5.10 -10.41 1.39
N THR A 232 5.25 -11.71 1.60
CA THR A 232 6.48 -12.35 2.09
C THR A 232 6.81 -13.57 1.23
N ASP A 233 8.08 -13.72 0.83
CA ASP A 233 8.57 -14.84 0.02
C ASP A 233 7.69 -15.17 -1.20
N TYR A 234 7.22 -14.11 -1.86
CA TYR A 234 6.38 -14.18 -3.05
C TYR A 234 6.65 -12.94 -3.92
N ALA A 235 6.24 -12.97 -5.17
CA ALA A 235 6.35 -11.82 -6.07
C ALA A 235 5.16 -10.86 -5.90
N ALA A 236 5.40 -9.56 -6.04
CA ALA A 236 4.33 -8.58 -5.99
C ALA A 236 3.33 -8.78 -7.15
N MET A 237 2.06 -8.52 -6.85
CA MET A 237 0.98 -8.50 -7.83
C MET A 237 0.89 -7.15 -8.52
N VAL A 238 1.04 -7.16 -9.85
CA VAL A 238 0.57 -6.10 -10.74
C VAL A 238 -0.81 -6.51 -11.28
N LEU A 239 -1.67 -5.56 -11.63
CA LEU A 239 -2.95 -5.85 -12.29
C LEU A 239 -2.80 -5.63 -13.79
N ASN A 240 -2.94 -6.70 -14.57
CA ASN A 240 -2.89 -6.68 -16.01
C ASN A 240 -4.30 -6.83 -16.58
N GLN A 241 -4.77 -5.85 -17.33
CA GLN A 241 -6.09 -5.90 -17.94
C GLN A 241 -6.09 -6.89 -19.10
N GLY A 242 -6.97 -7.89 -19.01
CA GLY A 242 -7.23 -8.84 -20.10
C GLY A 242 -8.28 -8.28 -21.05
N ARG A 243 -9.46 -8.93 -21.07
CA ARG A 243 -10.65 -8.32 -21.69
C ARG A 243 -11.14 -7.17 -20.81
N ASP A 244 -11.90 -6.25 -21.40
CA ASP A 244 -12.46 -5.09 -20.69
C ASP A 244 -13.05 -5.46 -19.32
N GLY A 245 -12.55 -4.81 -18.27
CA GLY A 245 -12.99 -5.01 -16.89
C GLY A 245 -12.43 -6.25 -16.18
N ILE A 246 -11.75 -7.17 -16.89
CA ILE A 246 -11.11 -8.34 -16.26
C ILE A 246 -9.65 -8.00 -15.95
N LEU A 247 -9.40 -7.61 -14.71
CA LEU A 247 -8.04 -7.41 -14.19
C LEU A 247 -7.48 -8.76 -13.73
N ARG A 248 -6.29 -9.12 -14.19
CA ARG A 248 -5.61 -10.37 -13.82
C ARG A 248 -4.38 -10.09 -12.97
N ALA A 249 -4.10 -10.96 -12.02
CA ALA A 249 -2.80 -10.95 -11.34
C ALA A 249 -1.68 -11.17 -12.37
N ASP A 250 -0.69 -10.28 -12.38
CA ASP A 250 0.58 -10.45 -13.10
C ASP A 250 1.72 -10.30 -12.11
N LEU A 251 2.19 -11.43 -11.62
CA LEU A 251 3.27 -11.50 -10.63
C LEU A 251 4.59 -11.02 -11.23
N THR A 252 5.31 -10.15 -10.55
CA THR A 252 6.61 -9.67 -11.05
C THR A 252 7.65 -10.80 -11.13
N PRO A 253 8.25 -11.06 -12.31
CA PRO A 253 9.12 -12.21 -12.51
C PRO A 253 10.53 -12.00 -11.94
N TRP A 254 11.22 -13.11 -11.70
CA TRP A 254 12.68 -13.17 -11.66
C TRP A 254 13.26 -12.95 -13.07
N SER A 255 14.56 -12.68 -13.14
CA SER A 255 15.30 -12.52 -14.41
C SER A 255 15.22 -13.74 -15.35
N ASP A 256 14.94 -14.93 -14.82
CA ASP A 256 14.78 -16.18 -15.59
C ASP A 256 13.33 -16.45 -16.06
N GLY A 257 12.40 -15.54 -15.75
CA GLY A 257 11.00 -15.59 -16.15
C GLY A 257 10.08 -16.36 -15.20
N ILE A 258 10.61 -17.13 -14.24
CA ILE A 258 9.79 -17.71 -13.16
C ILE A 258 9.23 -16.58 -12.30
N ARG A 259 7.97 -16.68 -11.85
CA ARG A 259 7.36 -15.65 -11.00
C ARG A 259 7.71 -15.86 -9.54
N VAL A 260 7.52 -17.08 -9.04
CA VAL A 260 7.80 -17.43 -7.64
C VAL A 260 8.46 -18.81 -7.59
N LYS A 261 9.55 -18.91 -6.85
CA LYS A 261 10.26 -20.16 -6.55
C LYS A 261 9.89 -20.56 -5.12
N THR A 262 9.18 -21.68 -4.94
CA THR A 262 8.69 -22.12 -3.62
C THR A 262 8.69 -23.66 -3.49
N GLN A 263 8.11 -24.19 -2.41
CA GLN A 263 8.00 -25.62 -2.11
C GLN A 263 6.64 -25.94 -1.46
N PRO A 264 6.17 -27.20 -1.46
CA PRO A 264 4.91 -27.55 -0.80
C PRO A 264 4.85 -27.12 0.68
N GLY A 265 3.68 -26.66 1.12
CA GLY A 265 3.46 -26.07 2.43
C GLY A 265 3.60 -24.54 2.45
N PHE A 266 3.27 -23.88 1.34
CA PHE A 266 3.30 -22.42 1.22
C PHE A 266 1.89 -21.83 1.14
N SER A 267 1.80 -20.51 1.35
CA SER A 267 0.60 -19.71 1.08
C SER A 267 0.97 -18.52 0.22
N THR A 268 0.05 -18.08 -0.63
CA THR A 268 0.21 -16.78 -1.29
C THR A 268 0.02 -15.64 -0.27
N PRO A 269 0.49 -14.42 -0.59
CA PRO A 269 -0.02 -13.21 0.03
C PRO A 269 -1.54 -13.14 -0.12
N TRP A 270 -2.19 -12.37 0.75
CA TRP A 270 -3.62 -12.08 0.61
C TRP A 270 -3.85 -11.18 -0.59
N ARG A 271 -4.87 -11.46 -1.39
CA ARG A 271 -5.45 -10.51 -2.34
C ARG A 271 -6.62 -9.83 -1.65
N THR A 272 -6.70 -8.52 -1.77
CA THR A 272 -7.63 -7.70 -1.00
C THR A 272 -8.48 -6.86 -1.92
N ILE A 273 -9.75 -6.71 -1.56
CA ILE A 273 -10.69 -5.81 -2.20
C ILE A 273 -11.37 -5.02 -1.09
N GLN A 274 -10.97 -3.76 -0.91
CA GLN A 274 -11.70 -2.83 -0.06
C GLN A 274 -12.96 -2.36 -0.78
N ILE A 275 -14.06 -2.22 -0.04
CA ILE A 275 -15.37 -1.88 -0.59
C ILE A 275 -16.03 -0.86 0.32
N ALA A 276 -16.41 0.29 -0.24
CA ALA A 276 -17.06 1.35 0.51
C ALA A 276 -18.14 2.05 -0.31
N LYS A 277 -19.16 2.57 0.38
CA LYS A 277 -20.23 3.37 -0.22
C LYS A 277 -19.77 4.78 -0.67
N ASP A 278 -18.66 5.26 -0.12
CA ASP A 278 -18.08 6.58 -0.35
C ASP A 278 -16.55 6.52 -0.19
N ALA A 279 -15.84 7.52 -0.71
CA ALA A 279 -14.39 7.56 -0.69
C ALA A 279 -13.78 7.51 0.74
N PRO A 280 -14.29 8.26 1.75
CA PRO A 280 -13.78 8.19 3.12
C PRO A 280 -13.87 6.80 3.74
N GLY A 281 -14.86 5.98 3.36
CA GLY A 281 -14.97 4.60 3.82
C GLY A 281 -13.74 3.74 3.49
N LEU A 282 -13.06 3.98 2.35
CA LEU A 282 -11.82 3.28 2.02
C LEU A 282 -10.68 3.64 3.00
N LEU A 283 -10.60 4.90 3.42
CA LEU A 283 -9.54 5.43 4.28
C LEU A 283 -9.66 4.99 5.75
N ASN A 284 -10.87 4.64 6.17
CA ASN A 284 -11.18 4.26 7.56
C ASN A 284 -11.06 2.74 7.81
N SER A 285 -10.61 1.97 6.82
CA SER A 285 -10.44 0.52 6.91
C SER A 285 -9.10 0.11 7.53
N ASP A 286 -9.12 -0.98 8.30
CA ASP A 286 -7.96 -1.65 8.89
C ASP A 286 -7.57 -2.95 8.17
N LEU A 287 -8.23 -3.23 7.03
CA LEU A 287 -8.16 -4.51 6.32
C LEU A 287 -6.72 -5.01 6.11
N ILE A 288 -5.83 -4.15 5.60
CA ILE A 288 -4.45 -4.51 5.27
C ILE A 288 -3.69 -4.97 6.51
N LEU A 289 -3.78 -4.25 7.63
CA LEU A 289 -3.12 -4.64 8.87
C LEU A 289 -3.71 -5.92 9.46
N ASN A 290 -5.04 -6.06 9.48
CA ASN A 290 -5.73 -7.23 10.02
C ASN A 290 -5.36 -8.55 9.32
N LEU A 291 -4.90 -8.48 8.07
CA LEU A 291 -4.45 -9.63 7.29
C LEU A 291 -2.97 -10.01 7.50
N ASN A 292 -2.20 -9.21 8.23
CA ASN A 292 -0.80 -9.51 8.57
C ASN A 292 -0.66 -10.32 9.86
N GLU A 293 0.45 -11.02 9.99
CA GLU A 293 0.81 -11.72 11.22
C GLU A 293 1.02 -10.71 12.38
N PRO A 294 0.80 -11.10 13.65
CA PRO A 294 1.18 -10.29 14.80
C PRO A 294 2.69 -9.98 14.85
N ASN A 295 3.04 -8.96 15.63
CA ASN A 295 4.43 -8.54 15.88
C ASN A 295 5.35 -9.73 16.25
N LYS A 296 6.46 -9.87 15.52
CA LYS A 296 7.49 -10.91 15.72
C LYS A 296 8.78 -10.39 16.35
N LEU A 297 8.89 -9.09 16.63
CA LEU A 297 10.06 -8.45 17.22
C LEU A 297 10.02 -8.41 18.76
N GLY A 298 8.90 -8.79 19.38
CA GLY A 298 8.74 -8.72 20.83
C GLY A 298 8.59 -7.27 21.30
N ASP A 299 9.39 -6.85 22.28
CA ASP A 299 9.40 -5.45 22.73
C ASP A 299 10.00 -4.54 21.64
N VAL A 300 9.21 -3.56 21.24
CA VAL A 300 9.53 -2.57 20.21
C VAL A 300 9.47 -1.14 20.75
N SER A 301 9.60 -0.96 22.06
CA SER A 301 9.67 0.38 22.71
C SER A 301 10.84 1.25 22.22
N TRP A 302 11.83 0.64 21.58
CA TRP A 302 12.95 1.31 20.91
C TRP A 302 12.57 1.91 19.55
N VAL A 303 11.43 1.53 18.96
CA VAL A 303 10.89 2.17 17.75
C VAL A 303 10.18 3.45 18.18
N GLN A 304 10.75 4.60 17.80
CA GLN A 304 10.26 5.91 18.22
C GLN A 304 9.74 6.68 17.00
N PRO A 305 8.40 6.84 16.85
CA PRO A 305 7.82 7.86 15.99
C PRO A 305 8.34 9.25 16.37
N GLY A 306 8.43 10.15 15.39
CA GLY A 306 8.96 11.48 15.65
C GLY A 306 9.03 12.36 14.41
N LYS A 307 9.59 13.55 14.57
CA LYS A 307 9.82 14.49 13.46
C LYS A 307 11.30 14.67 13.22
N TYR A 308 11.67 14.89 11.97
CA TYR A 308 13.07 15.11 11.60
C TYR A 308 13.23 16.22 10.57
N VAL A 309 14.44 16.75 10.49
CA VAL A 309 14.92 17.62 9.40
C VAL A 309 16.05 16.90 8.66
N GLY A 310 16.55 17.46 7.56
CA GLY A 310 17.69 16.82 6.91
C GLY A 310 18.49 17.71 5.99
N ILE A 311 19.78 17.39 5.89
CA ILE A 311 20.63 17.80 4.78
C ILE A 311 20.20 16.90 3.62
N TRP A 312 19.26 17.42 2.82
CA TRP A 312 18.54 16.68 1.78
C TRP A 312 18.05 17.60 0.67
N TRP A 313 17.11 18.51 0.98
CA TRP A 313 16.46 19.38 -0.02
C TRP A 313 17.43 20.27 -0.78
N GLY A 314 18.52 20.69 -0.12
CA GLY A 314 19.58 21.48 -0.75
C GLY A 314 20.22 20.77 -1.94
N MET A 315 20.33 19.44 -1.92
CA MET A 315 20.84 18.68 -3.05
C MET A 315 19.83 18.58 -4.19
N HIS A 316 18.54 18.38 -3.90
CA HIS A 316 17.49 18.39 -4.91
C HIS A 316 17.28 19.76 -5.57
N LEU A 317 17.56 20.85 -4.85
CA LEU A 317 17.59 22.22 -5.38
C LEU A 317 18.91 22.59 -6.07
N ASN A 318 19.88 21.68 -6.13
CA ASN A 318 21.24 21.94 -6.61
C ASN A 318 21.98 23.06 -5.86
N GLU A 319 21.59 23.40 -4.63
CA GLU A 319 22.35 24.29 -3.73
C GLU A 319 23.55 23.57 -3.11
N ASN A 320 23.41 22.27 -2.87
CA ASN A 320 24.44 21.38 -2.36
C ASN A 320 24.67 20.20 -3.31
N THR A 321 25.75 19.46 -3.08
CA THR A 321 26.03 18.18 -3.74
C THR A 321 26.05 17.06 -2.72
N TRP A 322 25.64 15.86 -3.13
CA TRP A 322 25.94 14.63 -2.37
C TRP A 322 27.42 14.27 -2.42
N GLY A 323 28.04 14.39 -3.61
CA GLY A 323 29.48 14.17 -3.78
C GLY A 323 30.31 15.26 -3.12
N SER A 324 31.59 14.92 -2.88
CA SER A 324 32.56 15.80 -2.23
C SER A 324 32.86 17.05 -3.05
N GLY A 325 33.38 18.08 -2.38
CA GLY A 325 33.80 19.34 -3.00
C GLY A 325 33.21 20.58 -2.34
N PRO A 326 33.36 21.77 -2.95
CA PRO A 326 33.01 23.04 -2.30
C PRO A 326 31.52 23.22 -1.94
N LYS A 327 30.64 22.41 -2.53
CA LYS A 327 29.18 22.44 -2.28
C LYS A 327 28.68 21.20 -1.52
N HIS A 328 29.59 20.35 -1.04
CA HIS A 328 29.23 19.12 -0.34
C HIS A 328 28.30 19.41 0.84
N GLY A 329 27.13 18.76 0.87
CA GLY A 329 26.13 18.97 1.93
C GLY A 329 26.53 18.34 3.26
N ALA A 330 26.99 17.08 3.23
CA ALA A 330 27.24 16.27 4.42
C ALA A 330 28.59 16.59 5.07
N THR A 331 28.70 17.75 5.68
CA THR A 331 29.89 18.14 6.47
C THR A 331 29.58 18.12 7.97
N THR A 332 30.60 17.97 8.80
CA THR A 332 30.47 18.06 10.26
C THR A 332 29.85 19.38 10.70
N SER A 333 30.30 20.51 10.13
CA SER A 333 29.82 21.84 10.50
C SER A 333 28.35 22.04 10.13
N GLU A 334 27.94 21.61 8.94
CA GLU A 334 26.56 21.73 8.48
C GLU A 334 25.64 20.81 9.27
N THR A 335 26.07 19.58 9.56
CA THR A 335 25.30 18.64 10.38
C THR A 335 25.05 19.19 11.78
N LYS A 336 26.07 19.80 12.41
CA LYS A 336 25.91 20.48 13.71
C LYS A 336 24.93 21.65 13.63
N ARG A 337 24.95 22.43 12.55
CA ARG A 337 24.01 23.54 12.32
C ARG A 337 22.56 23.04 12.23
N TYR A 338 22.33 21.92 11.53
CA TYR A 338 21.00 21.28 11.50
C TYR A 338 20.61 20.68 12.86
N MET A 339 21.55 20.10 13.60
CA MET A 339 21.28 19.61 14.96
C MET A 339 20.92 20.74 15.93
N ASP A 340 21.54 21.92 15.80
CA ASP A 340 21.16 23.10 16.57
C ASP A 340 19.74 23.56 16.25
N PHE A 341 19.36 23.58 14.96
CA PHE A 341 18.00 23.89 14.54
C PHE A 341 17.00 22.85 15.06
N ALA A 342 17.30 21.56 14.91
CA ALA A 342 16.47 20.46 15.40
C ALA A 342 16.25 20.56 16.92
N ALA A 343 17.31 20.80 17.69
CA ALA A 343 17.23 20.95 19.14
C ALA A 343 16.43 22.19 19.55
N GLN A 344 16.58 23.30 18.83
CA GLN A 344 15.88 24.54 19.11
C GLN A 344 14.37 24.42 18.88
N TYR A 345 13.95 23.64 17.87
CA TYR A 345 12.56 23.57 17.43
C TYR A 345 11.90 22.20 17.65
N GLY A 346 12.51 21.31 18.43
CA GLY A 346 11.89 20.07 18.91
C GLY A 346 11.78 18.96 17.85
N PHE A 347 12.83 18.75 17.05
CA PHE A 347 12.95 17.60 16.14
C PHE A 347 13.87 16.54 16.72
N ASP A 348 13.51 15.27 16.52
CA ASP A 348 14.18 14.12 17.15
C ASP A 348 15.49 13.74 16.45
N GLY A 349 15.63 14.10 15.17
CA GLY A 349 16.80 13.74 14.38
C GLY A 349 17.06 14.58 13.14
N VAL A 350 18.26 14.36 12.59
CA VAL A 350 18.76 14.98 11.36
C VAL A 350 19.18 13.87 10.39
N LEU A 351 18.49 13.76 9.25
CA LEU A 351 18.93 12.96 8.12
C LEU A 351 20.12 13.64 7.43
N VAL A 352 21.15 12.85 7.09
CA VAL A 352 22.29 13.35 6.30
C VAL A 352 22.58 12.40 5.15
N GLU A 353 22.32 12.85 3.93
CA GLU A 353 22.71 12.13 2.71
C GLU A 353 24.03 12.67 2.16
N GLY A 354 24.82 11.81 1.51
CA GLY A 354 26.14 12.17 0.99
C GLY A 354 27.29 11.95 1.99
N TRP A 355 27.03 11.43 3.19
CA TRP A 355 28.05 11.32 4.25
C TRP A 355 29.18 10.32 3.94
N ASN A 356 28.90 9.29 3.15
CA ASN A 356 29.76 8.13 2.91
C ASN A 356 30.48 8.18 1.56
N GLU A 357 31.65 7.55 1.41
CA GLU A 357 32.33 7.51 0.11
C GLU A 357 31.51 6.76 -0.95
N GLY A 358 31.46 7.32 -2.17
CA GLY A 358 30.80 6.73 -3.34
C GLY A 358 29.87 7.68 -4.10
N TRP A 359 29.63 8.90 -3.62
CA TRP A 359 28.75 9.87 -4.28
C TRP A 359 29.42 10.73 -5.36
N ASP A 360 30.75 10.67 -5.48
CA ASP A 360 31.49 11.50 -6.44
C ASP A 360 31.16 11.13 -7.89
N GLY A 361 30.88 12.13 -8.71
CA GLY A 361 30.47 11.94 -10.10
C GLY A 361 28.96 11.71 -10.24
N SER A 362 28.58 10.67 -10.97
CA SER A 362 27.18 10.28 -11.18
C SER A 362 26.79 9.21 -10.16
N TRP A 363 26.28 9.62 -9.00
CA TRP A 363 25.93 8.67 -7.94
C TRP A 363 24.92 7.60 -8.39
N PHE A 364 24.06 7.91 -9.37
CA PHE A 364 23.12 6.98 -10.00
C PHE A 364 23.83 5.73 -10.56
N ASP A 365 25.08 5.86 -11.02
CA ASP A 365 25.87 4.78 -11.62
C ASP A 365 26.87 4.14 -10.63
N ASN A 366 26.94 4.64 -9.39
CA ASN A 366 28.00 4.32 -8.44
C ASN A 366 27.68 3.15 -7.48
N GLY A 367 26.64 2.35 -7.76
CA GLY A 367 26.18 1.32 -6.83
C GLY A 367 27.26 0.35 -6.33
N ASP A 368 28.26 0.03 -7.16
CA ASP A 368 29.35 -0.88 -6.81
C ASP A 368 30.43 -0.29 -5.90
N VAL A 369 30.49 1.05 -5.79
CA VAL A 369 31.59 1.74 -5.09
C VAL A 369 31.16 2.42 -3.79
N PHE A 370 29.87 2.44 -3.48
CA PHE A 370 29.42 2.89 -2.16
C PHE A 370 30.05 2.07 -1.05
N SER A 371 30.66 2.76 -0.09
CA SER A 371 30.96 2.22 1.22
C SER A 371 29.86 2.59 2.19
N PHE A 372 29.37 1.64 2.97
CA PHE A 372 28.37 1.91 4.01
C PHE A 372 29.00 2.06 5.41
N THR A 373 30.34 2.11 5.48
CA THR A 373 31.10 2.20 6.73
C THR A 373 32.17 3.29 6.73
N LYS A 374 32.46 3.89 5.57
CA LYS A 374 33.51 4.90 5.41
C LYS A 374 32.92 6.25 5.05
N ALA A 375 33.05 7.21 5.97
CA ALA A 375 32.66 8.59 5.76
C ALA A 375 33.64 9.34 4.84
N TYR A 376 33.18 10.41 4.18
CA TYR A 376 34.08 11.39 3.57
C TYR A 376 34.93 12.11 4.64
N PRO A 377 36.12 12.66 4.29
CA PRO A 377 37.03 13.29 5.25
C PRO A 377 36.47 14.52 5.99
N ASP A 378 35.43 15.15 5.46
CA ASP A 378 34.75 16.33 6.03
C ASP A 378 33.50 15.97 6.86
N PHE A 379 33.23 14.68 7.06
CA PHE A 379 32.18 14.15 7.93
C PHE A 379 32.75 13.29 9.06
N ASP A 380 32.86 13.86 10.25
CA ASP A 380 33.32 13.16 11.46
C ASP A 380 32.12 12.61 12.23
N ILE A 381 31.83 11.33 12.01
CA ILE A 381 30.69 10.64 12.64
C ILE A 381 30.83 10.53 14.16
N ASP A 382 32.04 10.41 14.72
CA ASP A 382 32.26 10.38 16.18
C ASP A 382 31.93 11.75 16.79
N GLU A 383 32.41 12.84 16.19
CA GLU A 383 32.14 14.21 16.64
C GLU A 383 30.65 14.57 16.53
N ILE A 384 30.00 14.20 15.42
CA ILE A 384 28.56 14.43 15.20
C ILE A 384 27.73 13.63 16.21
N THR A 385 28.10 12.38 16.47
CA THR A 385 27.44 11.53 17.48
C THR A 385 27.49 12.19 18.85
N GLN A 386 28.67 12.60 19.29
CA GLN A 386 28.84 13.29 20.59
C GLN A 386 28.05 14.60 20.65
N TYR A 387 28.06 15.38 19.56
CA TYR A 387 27.33 16.64 19.50
C TYR A 387 25.82 16.41 19.56
N GLY A 388 25.29 15.46 18.78
CA GLY A 388 23.88 15.08 18.78
C GLY A 388 23.40 14.63 20.16
N HIS A 389 24.19 13.80 20.85
CA HIS A 389 23.90 13.42 22.24
C HIS A 389 23.82 14.63 23.18
N SER A 390 24.72 15.61 23.05
CA SER A 390 24.67 16.84 23.87
C SER A 390 23.43 17.71 23.61
N LYS A 391 22.77 17.52 22.46
CA LYS A 391 21.59 18.25 22.02
C LYS A 391 20.29 17.45 22.12
N ASN A 392 20.37 16.16 22.49
CA ASN A 392 19.27 15.21 22.39
C ASN A 392 18.66 15.15 20.97
N VAL A 393 19.51 15.21 19.94
CA VAL A 393 19.13 15.10 18.53
C VAL A 393 19.97 14.01 17.90
N ARG A 394 19.34 13.01 17.29
CA ARG A 394 20.07 11.85 16.72
C ARG A 394 20.42 12.09 15.26
N LEU A 395 21.52 11.48 14.81
CA LEU A 395 21.73 11.28 13.38
C LEU A 395 20.72 10.23 12.89
N ILE A 396 20.05 10.53 11.78
CA ILE A 396 19.30 9.56 11.00
C ILE A 396 20.22 9.11 9.88
N GLY A 397 20.50 7.81 9.83
CA GLY A 397 21.43 7.23 8.87
C GLY A 397 20.87 7.21 7.45
N HIS A 398 21.77 7.11 6.47
CA HIS A 398 21.41 6.95 5.07
C HIS A 398 22.24 5.84 4.40
N HIS A 399 21.56 4.96 3.65
CA HIS A 399 22.14 3.92 2.81
C HIS A 399 21.50 3.92 1.42
N GLU A 400 21.99 4.76 0.50
CA GLU A 400 21.69 4.65 -0.93
C GLU A 400 22.49 3.52 -1.55
N THR A 401 21.87 2.70 -2.39
CA THR A 401 22.51 1.54 -3.01
C THR A 401 22.79 1.72 -4.49
N SER A 402 22.17 2.71 -5.14
CA SER A 402 22.01 2.80 -6.59
C SER A 402 21.73 1.42 -7.20
N ALA A 403 20.81 0.72 -6.53
CA ALA A 403 20.33 -0.61 -6.84
C ALA A 403 21.37 -1.75 -6.90
N SER A 404 22.62 -1.55 -6.47
CA SER A 404 23.63 -2.63 -6.35
C SER A 404 23.48 -3.37 -5.02
N VAL A 405 22.45 -4.22 -4.94
CA VAL A 405 22.04 -4.83 -3.67
C VAL A 405 23.02 -5.88 -3.16
N THR A 406 23.82 -6.50 -4.02
CA THR A 406 24.89 -7.40 -3.56
C THR A 406 26.02 -6.63 -2.88
N ASN A 407 26.38 -5.43 -3.37
CA ASN A 407 27.35 -4.58 -2.70
C ASN A 407 26.84 -4.21 -1.30
N TYR A 408 25.58 -3.78 -1.20
CA TYR A 408 24.97 -3.43 0.07
C TYR A 408 24.88 -4.63 1.02
N ARG A 409 24.38 -5.78 0.54
CA ARG A 409 24.25 -7.00 1.34
C ARG A 409 25.57 -7.42 1.99
N ASN A 410 26.67 -7.33 1.25
CA ASN A 410 28.00 -7.70 1.74
C ASN A 410 28.52 -6.78 2.86
N GLN A 411 28.05 -5.54 2.92
CA GLN A 411 28.45 -4.53 3.92
C GLN A 411 27.39 -4.31 5.01
N MET A 412 26.18 -4.85 4.86
CA MET A 412 25.00 -4.50 5.64
C MET A 412 25.18 -4.71 7.15
N SER A 413 25.80 -5.83 7.56
CA SER A 413 26.04 -6.11 8.99
C SER A 413 26.95 -5.05 9.59
N ASP A 414 28.10 -4.79 8.96
CA ASP A 414 29.09 -3.82 9.45
C ASP A 414 28.53 -2.39 9.44
N ALA A 415 27.73 -2.05 8.43
CA ALA A 415 27.05 -0.75 8.34
C ALA A 415 26.06 -0.55 9.50
N TYR A 416 25.25 -1.55 9.81
CA TYR A 416 24.34 -1.47 10.95
C TYR A 416 25.07 -1.55 12.30
N ASP A 417 26.18 -2.28 12.40
CA ASP A 417 27.03 -2.30 13.61
C ASP A 417 27.67 -0.92 13.86
N LEU A 418 28.11 -0.23 12.79
CA LEU A 418 28.55 1.16 12.86
C LEU A 418 27.42 2.06 13.40
N TYR A 419 26.24 2.01 12.79
CA TYR A 419 25.12 2.83 13.25
C TYR A 419 24.69 2.54 14.68
N GLN A 420 24.68 1.27 15.10
CA GLN A 420 24.42 0.91 16.48
C GLN A 420 25.46 1.51 17.44
N LYS A 421 26.76 1.42 17.10
CA LYS A 421 27.86 2.01 17.88
C LYS A 421 27.65 3.52 18.07
N HIS A 422 27.12 4.19 17.06
CA HIS A 422 26.90 5.64 17.03
C HIS A 422 25.49 6.07 17.49
N GLY A 423 24.68 5.15 18.04
CA GLY A 423 23.36 5.47 18.58
C GLY A 423 22.34 5.90 17.53
N VAL A 424 22.56 5.57 16.25
CA VAL A 424 21.60 5.79 15.16
C VAL A 424 20.49 4.76 15.29
N THR A 425 19.24 5.23 15.39
CA THR A 425 18.06 4.36 15.62
C THR A 425 17.11 4.31 14.42
N GLN A 426 17.35 5.12 13.39
CA GLN A 426 16.55 5.19 12.17
C GLN A 426 17.49 5.35 10.97
N VAL A 427 17.21 4.62 9.88
CA VAL A 427 17.98 4.68 8.64
C VAL A 427 17.03 4.80 7.45
N LYS A 428 17.28 5.79 6.59
CA LYS A 428 16.72 5.85 5.23
C LYS A 428 17.57 4.95 4.33
N THR A 429 16.95 4.01 3.62
CA THR A 429 17.60 3.19 2.59
C THR A 429 17.06 3.59 1.21
N GLY A 430 17.88 3.59 0.16
CA GLY A 430 17.46 3.90 -1.22
C GLY A 430 17.94 2.85 -2.23
N TYR A 431 17.18 2.67 -3.30
CA TYR A 431 17.37 1.63 -4.32
C TYR A 431 17.17 2.21 -5.72
N VAL A 432 17.77 3.38 -5.97
CA VAL A 432 17.60 4.13 -7.22
C VAL A 432 18.18 3.35 -8.40
N ALA A 433 17.29 2.92 -9.28
CA ALA A 433 17.56 2.46 -10.63
C ALA A 433 16.25 2.42 -11.41
N ASP A 434 16.35 2.31 -12.73
CA ASP A 434 15.19 2.05 -13.58
C ASP A 434 14.52 0.71 -13.21
N GLY A 435 13.23 0.63 -13.48
CA GLY A 435 12.40 -0.54 -13.20
C GLY A 435 12.90 -1.76 -13.95
N GLY A 436 13.26 -2.79 -13.21
CA GLY A 436 13.83 -4.02 -13.76
C GLY A 436 15.37 -4.06 -13.77
N ASP A 437 16.04 -3.00 -13.31
CA ASP A 437 17.49 -2.87 -13.30
C ASP A 437 18.12 -2.98 -11.90
N ILE A 438 17.44 -3.63 -10.93
CA ILE A 438 18.12 -4.01 -9.68
C ILE A 438 19.29 -4.91 -10.00
N LYS A 439 20.49 -4.51 -9.61
CA LYS A 439 21.71 -5.26 -9.86
C LYS A 439 22.02 -6.19 -8.68
N ARG A 440 22.05 -7.49 -8.96
CA ARG A 440 22.64 -8.50 -8.05
C ARG A 440 23.70 -9.32 -8.76
N VAL A 441 24.64 -9.85 -7.98
CA VAL A 441 25.62 -10.85 -8.43
C VAL A 441 25.18 -12.21 -7.90
N ASP A 442 24.96 -13.17 -8.80
CA ASP A 442 24.53 -14.52 -8.43
C ASP A 442 25.69 -15.37 -7.87
N GLU A 443 25.37 -16.58 -7.42
CA GLU A 443 26.32 -17.53 -6.82
C GLU A 443 27.50 -17.92 -7.73
N ASN A 444 27.40 -17.65 -9.04
CA ASN A 444 28.46 -17.91 -10.02
C ASN A 444 29.24 -16.64 -10.40
N GLY A 445 29.00 -15.51 -9.71
CA GLY A 445 29.64 -14.23 -10.02
C GLY A 445 29.02 -13.52 -11.23
N ILE A 446 27.84 -13.93 -11.70
CA ILE A 446 27.18 -13.34 -12.87
C ILE A 446 26.22 -12.25 -12.43
N VAL A 447 26.31 -11.08 -13.07
CA VAL A 447 25.37 -9.98 -12.87
C VAL A 447 24.00 -10.34 -13.43
N ARG A 448 22.96 -10.14 -12.62
CA ARG A 448 21.54 -10.28 -12.97
C ARG A 448 20.82 -8.97 -12.68
N HIS A 449 19.83 -8.67 -13.52
CA HIS A 449 18.91 -7.56 -13.34
C HIS A 449 17.55 -8.09 -12.90
N GLU A 450 17.05 -7.57 -11.80
CA GLU A 450 15.79 -7.96 -11.18
C GLU A 450 14.86 -6.75 -11.05
N TRP A 451 13.57 -7.00 -10.86
CA TRP A 451 12.62 -5.95 -10.51
C TRP A 451 12.64 -5.63 -9.02
N HIS A 452 12.42 -4.36 -8.68
CA HIS A 452 12.23 -3.90 -7.29
C HIS A 452 11.12 -4.65 -6.57
N ASP A 453 10.13 -5.18 -7.29
CA ASP A 453 8.95 -5.84 -6.73
C ASP A 453 8.85 -7.35 -7.05
N GLY A 454 9.94 -7.94 -7.58
CA GLY A 454 10.07 -9.39 -7.72
C GLY A 454 10.33 -10.11 -6.39
N GLN A 455 10.09 -11.43 -6.32
CA GLN A 455 10.29 -12.22 -5.09
C GLN A 455 11.71 -12.04 -4.51
N PHE A 456 12.73 -11.91 -5.35
CA PHE A 456 14.11 -11.64 -4.91
C PHE A 456 14.18 -10.39 -4.03
N MET A 457 13.67 -9.25 -4.52
CA MET A 457 13.74 -7.99 -3.79
C MET A 457 12.79 -7.93 -2.60
N VAL A 458 11.61 -8.57 -2.68
CA VAL A 458 10.73 -8.75 -1.52
C VAL A 458 11.50 -9.37 -0.35
N ASN A 459 12.30 -10.41 -0.63
CA ASN A 459 13.15 -11.05 0.37
C ASN A 459 14.36 -10.18 0.78
N GLU A 460 14.93 -9.41 -0.15
CA GLU A 460 16.05 -8.49 0.11
C GLU A 460 15.66 -7.38 1.11
N TYR A 461 14.52 -6.72 0.89
CA TYR A 461 14.02 -5.69 1.81
C TYR A 461 13.73 -6.27 3.19
N LEU A 462 13.03 -7.41 3.26
CA LEU A 462 12.70 -8.02 4.54
C LEU A 462 13.96 -8.45 5.31
N HIS A 463 15.00 -8.89 4.60
CA HIS A 463 16.29 -9.14 5.24
C HIS A 463 16.88 -7.86 5.84
N SER A 464 16.94 -6.76 5.07
CA SER A 464 17.44 -5.48 5.58
C SER A 464 16.69 -5.03 6.84
N VAL A 465 15.37 -5.11 6.84
CA VAL A 465 14.49 -4.78 7.98
C VAL A 465 14.78 -5.66 9.19
N THR A 466 14.96 -6.97 8.99
CA THR A 466 15.18 -7.91 10.09
C THR A 466 16.61 -7.88 10.63
N GLU A 467 17.62 -7.58 9.80
CA GLU A 467 18.99 -7.33 10.27
C GLU A 467 19.11 -6.02 11.06
N ALA A 468 18.39 -4.98 10.64
CA ALA A 468 18.29 -3.72 11.37
C ALA A 468 17.62 -3.92 12.74
N ALA A 469 16.56 -4.73 12.81
CA ALA A 469 15.85 -5.00 14.05
C ALA A 469 16.73 -5.64 15.13
N LYS A 470 17.70 -6.49 14.75
CA LYS A 470 18.67 -7.10 15.70
C LYS A 470 19.51 -6.06 16.44
N ARG A 471 19.58 -4.84 15.92
CA ARG A 471 20.38 -3.72 16.46
C ARG A 471 19.54 -2.58 17.02
N GLY A 472 18.21 -2.73 17.04
CA GLY A 472 17.31 -1.66 17.48
C GLY A 472 17.22 -0.51 16.46
N ILE A 473 17.37 -0.81 15.17
CA ILE A 473 17.30 0.17 14.08
C ILE A 473 15.98 0.03 13.32
N SER A 474 15.31 1.17 13.12
CA SER A 474 14.11 1.29 12.28
C SER A 474 14.49 1.71 10.85
N ILE A 475 13.72 1.23 9.86
CA ILE A 475 14.00 1.42 8.44
C ILE A 475 12.90 2.25 7.78
N ASN A 476 13.33 3.28 7.06
CA ASN A 476 12.55 4.05 6.10
C ASN A 476 13.03 3.70 4.68
N THR A 477 12.22 3.05 3.86
CA THR A 477 12.66 2.53 2.55
C THR A 477 12.20 3.43 1.39
N HIS A 478 13.13 4.09 0.71
CA HIS A 478 12.92 4.72 -0.60
C HIS A 478 13.17 3.70 -1.73
N GLU A 479 12.60 3.94 -2.91
CA GLU A 479 12.40 2.98 -4.02
C GLU A 479 12.02 1.55 -3.55
N PRO A 480 11.05 1.40 -2.64
CA PRO A 480 10.80 0.16 -1.92
C PRO A 480 9.98 -0.83 -2.76
N ILE A 481 9.74 -2.02 -2.21
CA ILE A 481 8.48 -2.74 -2.47
C ILE A 481 7.31 -1.91 -1.88
N LYS A 482 6.15 -1.89 -2.55
CA LYS A 482 4.92 -1.29 -1.99
C LYS A 482 4.59 -1.84 -0.59
N ASP A 483 3.95 -1.03 0.26
CA ASP A 483 3.49 -1.51 1.57
C ASP A 483 2.40 -2.57 1.39
N THR A 484 2.36 -3.53 2.30
CA THR A 484 1.34 -4.60 2.36
C THR A 484 0.97 -4.92 3.81
N GLY A 485 1.23 -4.01 4.75
CA GLY A 485 0.91 -4.10 6.17
C GLY A 485 1.98 -4.77 7.05
N LEU A 486 3.16 -5.08 6.50
CA LEU A 486 4.21 -5.79 7.24
C LEU A 486 4.75 -5.04 8.46
N ARG A 487 4.46 -3.75 8.60
CA ARG A 487 4.68 -3.00 9.84
C ARG A 487 3.99 -3.59 11.08
N ARG A 488 2.90 -4.36 10.91
CA ARG A 488 2.30 -5.13 12.02
C ARG A 488 3.25 -6.22 12.52
N THR A 489 3.83 -6.96 11.59
CA THR A 489 4.74 -8.10 11.87
C THR A 489 6.13 -7.61 12.30
N TYR A 490 6.61 -6.54 11.66
CA TYR A 490 7.93 -5.93 11.86
C TYR A 490 7.77 -4.42 12.13
N PRO A 491 7.45 -4.03 13.38
CA PRO A 491 7.20 -2.62 13.70
C PRO A 491 8.37 -1.67 13.51
N ASN A 492 9.58 -2.16 13.22
CA ASN A 492 10.71 -1.29 12.87
C ASN A 492 10.70 -0.86 11.40
N TRP A 493 9.83 -1.41 10.55
CA TRP A 493 9.62 -0.92 9.19
C TRP A 493 8.62 0.24 9.20
N ILE A 494 9.13 1.40 9.61
CA ILE A 494 8.34 2.56 10.06
C ILE A 494 7.67 3.32 8.92
N ALA A 495 8.35 3.47 7.79
CA ALA A 495 7.83 4.20 6.64
C ALA A 495 8.51 3.71 5.36
N ARG A 496 7.97 4.14 4.22
CA ARG A 496 8.58 3.97 2.91
C ARG A 496 8.08 5.06 1.97
N GLU A 497 8.80 5.35 0.90
CA GLU A 497 8.31 6.30 -0.12
C GLU A 497 7.33 5.59 -1.08
N GLY A 498 7.82 5.00 -2.18
CA GLY A 498 7.02 4.11 -3.04
C GLY A 498 5.88 4.81 -3.77
N ALA A 499 6.03 6.11 -4.04
CA ALA A 499 5.20 6.97 -4.90
C ALA A 499 5.94 8.30 -5.06
N ARG A 500 5.56 9.16 -6.02
CA ARG A 500 6.17 10.50 -6.15
C ARG A 500 6.02 11.30 -4.85
N GLY A 501 7.11 11.52 -4.14
CA GLY A 501 7.20 12.41 -2.98
C GLY A 501 7.42 13.87 -3.35
N GLN A 502 7.86 14.67 -2.36
CA GLN A 502 8.16 16.09 -2.54
C GLN A 502 9.34 16.35 -3.48
N GLU A 503 10.30 15.44 -3.59
CA GLU A 503 11.48 15.59 -4.46
C GLU A 503 11.13 15.91 -5.91
N PHE A 504 10.07 15.29 -6.45
CA PHE A 504 9.59 15.56 -7.78
C PHE A 504 9.12 17.02 -7.99
N ASN A 505 8.85 17.78 -6.93
CA ASN A 505 8.54 19.20 -7.04
C ASN A 505 9.77 20.08 -7.30
N ALA A 506 10.99 19.57 -7.05
CA ALA A 506 12.23 20.26 -7.38
C ALA A 506 12.68 20.03 -8.82
N TRP A 507 12.46 18.83 -9.39
CA TRP A 507 13.06 18.47 -10.69
C TRP A 507 12.19 17.62 -11.63
N GLY A 508 11.00 17.18 -11.20
CA GLY A 508 10.20 16.16 -11.90
C GLY A 508 9.73 16.48 -13.32
N SER A 509 9.70 17.77 -13.72
CA SER A 509 9.45 18.27 -15.09
C SER A 509 8.44 17.46 -15.92
N PRO A 510 7.13 17.48 -15.58
CA PRO A 510 6.49 18.40 -14.64
C PRO A 510 6.60 17.95 -13.16
N PRO A 511 6.49 18.90 -12.21
CA PRO A 511 6.35 18.58 -10.79
C PRO A 511 4.99 17.94 -10.50
N ASN A 512 4.73 17.61 -9.23
CA ASN A 512 3.44 17.03 -8.84
C ASN A 512 2.29 18.02 -9.14
N THR A 513 1.15 17.48 -9.58
CA THR A 513 -0.06 18.27 -9.88
C THR A 513 -0.79 18.66 -8.59
N PRO A 514 -1.64 19.71 -8.63
CA PRO A 514 -2.51 20.07 -7.50
C PRO A 514 -3.28 18.90 -6.88
N GLU A 515 -3.92 18.06 -7.69
CA GLU A 515 -4.68 16.88 -7.26
C GLU A 515 -3.83 15.76 -6.63
N HIS A 516 -2.50 15.73 -6.81
CA HIS A 516 -1.66 14.58 -6.42
C HIS A 516 -1.86 14.16 -4.96
N THR A 517 -1.89 15.14 -4.05
CA THR A 517 -2.07 14.89 -2.60
C THR A 517 -3.54 14.65 -2.20
N ALA A 518 -4.49 14.85 -3.11
CA ALA A 518 -5.89 14.43 -2.99
C ALA A 518 -6.13 13.02 -3.59
N ILE A 519 -5.20 12.49 -4.41
CA ILE A 519 -5.25 11.11 -4.92
C ILE A 519 -4.51 10.14 -3.99
N LEU A 520 -3.31 10.52 -3.49
CA LEU A 520 -2.47 9.65 -2.66
C LEU A 520 -3.22 8.98 -1.49
N PRO A 521 -4.07 9.67 -0.71
CA PRO A 521 -4.82 9.05 0.40
C PRO A 521 -5.60 7.81 -0.02
N TYR A 522 -6.25 7.87 -1.18
CA TYR A 522 -7.15 6.82 -1.67
C TYR A 522 -6.44 5.79 -2.55
N THR A 523 -5.13 5.85 -2.66
CA THR A 523 -4.32 4.96 -3.49
C THR A 523 -3.09 4.53 -2.69
N ARG A 524 -1.95 5.21 -2.83
CA ARG A 524 -0.70 4.87 -2.11
C ARG A 524 -0.90 4.72 -0.60
N MET A 525 -1.68 5.57 0.05
CA MET A 525 -1.84 5.54 1.51
C MET A 525 -2.77 4.44 2.01
N LEU A 526 -3.57 3.81 1.14
CA LEU A 526 -4.33 2.61 1.49
C LEU A 526 -3.41 1.42 1.80
N ALA A 527 -2.18 1.43 1.28
CA ALA A 527 -1.18 0.40 1.55
C ALA A 527 -0.54 0.54 2.94
N GLY A 528 -0.29 1.77 3.38
CA GLY A 528 0.48 2.07 4.60
C GLY A 528 1.17 3.44 4.56
N PRO A 529 1.94 3.79 5.62
CA PRO A 529 2.56 5.11 5.76
C PRO A 529 3.48 5.46 4.59
N MET A 530 3.58 6.76 4.29
CA MET A 530 4.45 7.31 3.25
C MET A 530 5.37 8.38 3.82
N ASP A 531 6.67 8.23 3.62
CA ASP A 531 7.62 9.33 3.83
C ASP A 531 7.55 10.32 2.66
N PHE A 532 6.52 11.18 2.65
CA PHE A 532 6.29 12.14 1.58
C PHE A 532 7.28 13.32 1.59
N THR A 533 7.89 13.60 2.74
CA THR A 533 8.71 14.79 3.04
C THR A 533 7.95 16.14 2.87
N PRO A 534 6.87 16.38 3.65
CA PRO A 534 6.08 17.61 3.55
C PRO A 534 6.81 18.85 4.11
N GLY A 535 6.15 20.01 4.06
CA GLY A 535 6.55 21.19 4.81
C GLY A 535 7.46 22.18 4.08
N ILE A 536 7.40 22.27 2.75
CA ILE A 536 8.18 23.29 2.02
C ILE A 536 7.59 24.68 2.27
N PHE A 537 8.40 25.62 2.76
CA PHE A 537 8.01 27.01 3.06
C PHE A 537 8.45 27.98 1.98
N ASN A 538 9.56 27.72 1.29
CA ASN A 538 9.92 28.38 0.04
C ASN A 538 9.42 27.53 -1.14
N LEU A 539 8.16 27.76 -1.52
CA LEU A 539 7.43 26.98 -2.52
C LEU A 539 7.92 27.20 -3.95
N ALA A 540 8.71 28.25 -4.19
CA ALA A 540 9.09 28.70 -5.52
C ALA A 540 10.49 29.37 -5.50
N PRO A 541 11.56 28.61 -5.20
CA PRO A 541 12.91 29.17 -5.06
C PRO A 541 13.41 29.87 -6.33
N GLU A 542 12.95 29.45 -7.51
CA GLU A 542 13.27 30.06 -8.81
C GLU A 542 12.17 31.02 -9.32
N GLY A 543 11.17 31.34 -8.49
CA GLY A 543 10.04 32.19 -8.85
C GLY A 543 8.76 31.42 -9.21
N LEU A 544 7.61 32.10 -9.17
CA LEU A 544 6.29 31.47 -9.37
C LEU A 544 6.05 30.95 -10.80
N ASP A 545 6.76 31.51 -11.78
CA ASP A 545 6.71 31.12 -13.19
C ASP A 545 7.61 29.91 -13.49
N ALA A 546 8.42 29.44 -12.53
CA ALA A 546 9.26 28.27 -12.70
C ALA A 546 8.42 27.00 -12.93
N VAL A 547 8.87 26.14 -13.85
CA VAL A 547 8.19 24.88 -14.16
C VAL A 547 8.18 23.96 -12.94
N ASN A 548 9.34 23.76 -12.32
CA ASN A 548 9.50 22.96 -11.12
C ASN A 548 9.41 23.84 -9.90
N ARG A 549 8.30 23.70 -9.20
CA ARG A 549 8.05 24.32 -7.92
C ARG A 549 6.99 23.53 -7.19
N VAL A 550 6.81 23.80 -5.90
CA VAL A 550 5.73 23.20 -5.12
C VAL A 550 4.42 23.86 -5.51
N LYS A 551 3.54 23.12 -6.19
CA LYS A 551 2.25 23.61 -6.73
C LYS A 551 1.13 23.57 -5.68
N THR A 552 1.36 24.20 -4.53
CA THR A 552 0.39 24.29 -3.42
C THR A 552 0.41 25.68 -2.79
N THR A 553 -0.55 25.97 -1.91
CA THR A 553 -0.38 27.06 -0.91
C THR A 553 0.48 26.58 0.27
N LEU A 554 0.91 27.52 1.11
CA LEU A 554 1.66 27.25 2.33
C LEU A 554 0.85 26.42 3.34
N THR A 555 -0.45 26.71 3.49
CA THR A 555 -1.31 26.01 4.46
C THR A 555 -1.62 24.58 4.04
N LYS A 556 -1.64 24.28 2.74
CA LYS A 556 -1.67 22.90 2.24
C LYS A 556 -0.45 22.12 2.71
N GLN A 557 0.76 22.73 2.71
CA GLN A 557 1.96 22.06 3.24
C GLN A 557 1.84 21.73 4.74
N LEU A 558 1.15 22.56 5.52
CA LEU A 558 0.84 22.26 6.92
C LEU A 558 -0.19 21.12 7.03
N ALA A 559 -1.23 21.13 6.21
CA ALA A 559 -2.28 20.10 6.23
C ALA A 559 -1.73 18.69 5.93
N LEU A 560 -0.65 18.57 5.15
CA LEU A 560 -0.04 17.28 4.80
C LEU A 560 0.42 16.48 6.02
N TYR A 561 0.85 17.12 7.12
CA TYR A 561 1.26 16.42 8.35
C TYR A 561 0.12 15.61 9.00
N VAL A 562 -1.13 15.98 8.72
CA VAL A 562 -2.31 15.25 9.20
C VAL A 562 -2.92 14.41 8.08
N VAL A 563 -2.94 14.87 6.84
CA VAL A 563 -3.55 14.13 5.73
C VAL A 563 -2.73 12.89 5.37
N LEU A 564 -1.42 13.03 5.21
CA LEU A 564 -0.52 11.93 4.82
C LEU A 564 0.12 11.33 6.06
N TYR A 565 -0.45 10.24 6.56
CA TYR A 565 0.06 9.56 7.75
C TYR A 565 1.46 8.95 7.53
N SER A 566 2.36 9.24 8.47
CA SER A 566 3.62 8.54 8.66
C SER A 566 4.07 8.70 10.12
N PRO A 567 4.62 7.66 10.78
CA PRO A 567 5.15 7.78 12.14
C PRO A 567 6.43 8.63 12.20
N ILE A 568 7.11 8.81 11.06
CA ILE A 568 8.18 9.80 10.92
C ILE A 568 7.76 10.86 9.92
N GLN A 569 7.85 12.13 10.29
CA GLN A 569 7.50 13.24 9.40
C GLN A 569 8.69 14.18 9.26
N MET A 570 9.09 14.42 8.02
CA MET A 570 10.11 15.42 7.72
C MET A 570 9.53 16.83 7.78
N ALA A 571 10.29 17.78 8.30
CA ALA A 571 10.21 19.17 7.88
C ALA A 571 11.27 19.39 6.80
N ALA A 572 10.86 19.20 5.54
CA ALA A 572 11.77 19.00 4.42
C ALA A 572 12.58 20.23 3.97
N ASP A 573 12.06 21.44 4.15
CA ASP A 573 12.72 22.66 3.71
C ASP A 573 14.00 22.99 4.49
N LEU A 574 14.76 23.93 3.95
CA LEU A 574 15.98 24.45 4.55
C LEU A 574 15.63 25.26 5.82
N PRO A 575 16.38 25.11 6.94
CA PRO A 575 16.14 25.82 8.20
C PRO A 575 15.87 27.33 8.06
N ARG A 576 16.58 27.99 7.13
CA ARG A 576 16.48 29.43 6.87
C ARG A 576 15.13 29.86 6.26
N ASN A 577 14.35 28.94 5.69
CA ASN A 577 13.04 29.22 5.14
C ASN A 577 11.96 29.16 6.22
N TYR A 578 12.10 28.25 7.20
CA TYR A 578 11.21 28.19 8.37
C TYR A 578 11.32 29.42 9.27
N VAL A 579 12.54 29.90 9.53
CA VAL A 579 12.74 31.06 10.42
C VAL A 579 12.14 32.36 9.88
N GLN A 580 11.79 32.42 8.60
CA GLN A 580 11.08 33.56 8.01
C GLN A 580 9.59 33.59 8.35
N ARG A 581 9.02 32.46 8.83
CA ARG A 581 7.58 32.28 9.09
C ARG A 581 7.38 31.40 10.34
N LEU A 582 7.97 31.80 11.46
CA LEU A 582 7.92 31.02 12.71
C LEU A 582 6.50 30.81 13.25
N ASP A 583 5.60 31.73 12.93
CA ASP A 583 4.17 31.63 13.22
C ASP A 583 3.52 30.44 12.51
N ALA A 584 3.69 30.29 11.19
CA ALA A 584 3.22 29.11 10.47
C ALA A 584 3.98 27.83 10.88
N PHE A 585 5.28 27.94 11.16
CA PHE A 585 6.12 26.82 11.60
C PHE A 585 5.70 26.25 12.95
N GLN A 586 4.97 27.01 13.78
CA GLN A 586 4.45 26.52 15.06
C GLN A 586 3.57 25.28 14.88
N PHE A 587 2.78 25.18 13.81
CA PHE A 587 1.99 23.97 13.55
C PHE A 587 2.87 22.72 13.37
N ILE A 588 3.99 22.84 12.66
CA ILE A 588 4.93 21.72 12.44
C ILE A 588 5.60 21.32 13.76
N GLN A 589 5.93 22.29 14.62
CA GLN A 589 6.46 22.03 15.96
C GLN A 589 5.43 21.31 16.84
N ASP A 590 4.15 21.66 16.71
CA ASP A 590 3.07 21.15 17.55
C ASP A 590 2.50 19.80 17.10
N VAL A 591 2.45 19.51 15.80
CA VAL A 591 1.76 18.32 15.26
C VAL A 591 2.49 17.02 15.64
N PRO A 592 1.81 16.01 16.21
CA PRO A 592 2.42 14.71 16.51
C PRO A 592 2.48 13.84 15.25
N THR A 593 3.11 12.67 15.36
CA THR A 593 3.17 11.67 14.27
C THR A 593 2.59 10.32 14.67
N ASP A 594 2.14 10.17 15.92
CA ASP A 594 1.51 8.96 16.44
C ASP A 594 0.13 9.28 17.02
N TRP A 595 -0.86 8.43 16.68
CA TRP A 595 -2.27 8.75 16.84
C TRP A 595 -3.01 7.65 17.59
N SER A 596 -3.86 8.05 18.54
CA SER A 596 -4.76 7.10 19.22
C SER A 596 -5.98 6.77 18.36
N ASP A 597 -6.41 7.69 17.50
CA ASP A 597 -7.50 7.50 16.56
C ASP A 597 -7.32 8.39 15.32
N SER A 598 -7.85 7.94 14.18
CA SER A 598 -7.82 8.66 12.90
C SER A 598 -9.09 8.40 12.11
N ILE A 599 -9.70 9.49 11.66
CA ILE A 599 -10.99 9.49 10.96
C ILE A 599 -10.87 10.36 9.71
N ALA A 600 -11.06 9.76 8.54
CA ALA A 600 -11.36 10.50 7.33
C ALA A 600 -12.79 11.02 7.43
N LEU A 601 -12.94 12.34 7.56
CA LEU A 601 -14.22 13.00 7.80
C LEU A 601 -15.00 13.24 6.50
N ALA A 602 -14.29 13.57 5.44
CA ALA A 602 -14.85 13.90 4.14
C ALA A 602 -13.79 13.79 3.05
N GLY A 603 -14.23 13.62 1.81
CA GLY A 603 -13.37 13.70 0.65
C GLY A 603 -13.91 12.96 -0.57
N GLU A 604 -13.25 13.19 -1.68
CA GLU A 604 -13.51 12.60 -2.99
C GLU A 604 -12.16 12.41 -3.70
N ILE A 605 -11.97 11.28 -4.39
CA ILE A 605 -10.66 10.90 -4.93
C ILE A 605 -10.19 11.89 -5.98
N GLY A 606 -9.02 12.48 -5.76
CA GLY A 606 -8.44 13.47 -6.67
C GLY A 606 -8.96 14.89 -6.46
N ASP A 607 -10.01 15.07 -5.66
CA ASP A 607 -10.65 16.37 -5.46
C ASP A 607 -10.26 17.00 -4.11
N TYR A 608 -10.57 16.31 -3.00
CA TYR A 608 -10.28 16.83 -1.65
C TYR A 608 -10.30 15.72 -0.59
N VAL A 609 -9.73 16.02 0.56
CA VAL A 609 -9.73 15.12 1.72
C VAL A 609 -9.64 15.93 3.01
N ALA A 610 -10.31 15.45 4.06
CA ALA A 610 -10.18 15.97 5.41
C ALA A 610 -10.03 14.82 6.41
N PHE A 611 -8.98 14.86 7.22
CA PHE A 611 -8.74 13.95 8.33
C PHE A 611 -8.81 14.69 9.65
N ALA A 612 -9.40 14.05 10.67
CA ALA A 612 -9.16 14.37 12.07
C ALA A 612 -8.46 13.21 12.76
N ARG A 613 -7.47 13.52 13.58
CA ARG A 613 -6.68 12.52 14.32
C ARG A 613 -6.47 12.95 15.75
N LYS A 614 -6.61 12.02 16.69
CA LYS A 614 -6.37 12.25 18.12
C LYS A 614 -4.93 11.90 18.44
N GLN A 615 -4.20 12.82 19.02
CA GLN A 615 -2.83 12.56 19.45
C GLN A 615 -2.78 11.36 20.39
N ARG A 616 -1.79 10.48 20.24
CA ARG A 616 -1.62 9.38 21.17
C ARG A 616 -1.18 9.86 22.55
N GLY A 617 -1.83 9.32 23.59
CA GLY A 617 -1.52 9.67 24.98
C GLY A 617 -1.92 11.09 25.41
N ALA A 618 -2.63 11.84 24.56
CA ALA A 618 -3.09 13.19 24.86
C ALA A 618 -4.55 13.38 24.43
N GLU A 619 -5.14 14.51 24.82
CA GLU A 619 -6.52 14.84 24.50
C GLU A 619 -6.67 15.77 23.29
N ASP A 620 -5.54 16.26 22.78
CA ASP A 620 -5.49 17.15 21.62
C ASP A 620 -5.87 16.38 20.34
N TRP A 621 -6.66 17.04 19.50
CA TRP A 621 -6.97 16.58 18.15
C TRP A 621 -6.28 17.46 17.12
N TYR A 622 -6.01 16.90 15.95
CA TYR A 622 -5.47 17.64 14.81
C TYR A 622 -6.35 17.37 13.60
N LEU A 623 -6.56 18.40 12.78
CA LEU A 623 -7.27 18.28 11.51
C LEU A 623 -6.41 18.83 10.38
N GLY A 624 -6.37 18.09 9.27
CA GLY A 624 -5.84 18.56 8.01
C GLY A 624 -6.88 18.38 6.92
N ALA A 625 -7.10 19.42 6.13
CA ALA A 625 -7.90 19.37 4.93
C ALA A 625 -7.13 19.98 3.76
N LEU A 626 -7.26 19.40 2.57
CA LEU A 626 -6.64 19.92 1.35
C LEU A 626 -7.54 19.69 0.14
N THR A 627 -7.30 20.44 -0.92
CA THR A 627 -8.01 20.34 -2.20
C THR A 627 -7.04 20.25 -3.38
N ASP A 628 -7.57 19.87 -4.53
CA ASP A 628 -6.98 19.86 -5.87
C ASP A 628 -6.85 21.26 -6.48
N GLU A 629 -6.79 21.39 -7.81
CA GLU A 629 -6.70 22.68 -8.50
C GLU A 629 -7.89 23.62 -8.26
N ASP A 630 -9.04 23.10 -7.81
CA ASP A 630 -10.25 23.89 -7.60
C ASP A 630 -10.34 24.38 -6.15
N SER A 631 -10.72 25.64 -5.96
CA SER A 631 -11.05 26.17 -4.63
C SER A 631 -12.32 25.52 -4.10
N ARG A 632 -12.35 25.16 -2.82
CA ARG A 632 -13.49 24.43 -2.23
C ARG A 632 -13.93 25.00 -0.89
N LYS A 633 -15.23 24.89 -0.61
CA LYS A 633 -15.84 25.23 0.67
C LYS A 633 -16.37 23.96 1.32
N LEU A 634 -15.78 23.56 2.44
CA LEU A 634 -16.09 22.32 3.13
C LEU A 634 -16.67 22.61 4.51
N THR A 635 -17.85 22.07 4.85
CA THR A 635 -18.41 22.19 6.21
C THR A 635 -18.32 20.86 6.92
N LEU A 636 -17.60 20.84 8.04
CA LEU A 636 -17.33 19.66 8.85
C LEU A 636 -17.99 19.80 10.21
N LYS A 637 -18.63 18.72 10.68
CA LYS A 637 -19.02 18.61 12.09
C LYS A 637 -17.78 18.31 12.91
N LEU A 638 -17.74 18.83 14.14
CA LEU A 638 -16.65 18.57 15.08
C LEU A 638 -17.01 17.48 16.10
N ASP A 639 -17.95 16.60 15.77
CA ASP A 639 -18.48 15.56 16.65
C ASP A 639 -17.48 14.44 16.99
N PHE A 640 -16.33 14.41 16.31
CA PHE A 640 -15.16 13.62 16.67
C PHE A 640 -14.47 14.12 17.96
N LEU A 641 -14.65 15.39 18.33
CA LEU A 641 -14.12 15.90 19.59
C LEU A 641 -14.78 15.21 20.79
N THR A 642 -14.07 15.13 21.91
CA THR A 642 -14.61 14.48 23.11
C THR A 642 -15.82 15.24 23.64
N GLN A 643 -16.95 14.53 23.78
CA GLN A 643 -18.20 15.09 24.27
C GLN A 643 -18.04 15.75 25.65
N GLY A 644 -18.63 16.94 25.82
CA GLY A 644 -18.54 17.72 27.06
C GLY A 644 -17.22 18.46 27.29
N LYS A 645 -16.20 18.30 26.43
CA LYS A 645 -14.95 19.07 26.51
C LYS A 645 -14.98 20.32 25.62
N ARG A 646 -14.21 21.32 26.03
CA ARG A 646 -13.91 22.52 25.23
C ARG A 646 -12.50 22.42 24.69
N TYR A 647 -12.31 22.97 23.50
CA TYR A 647 -11.03 23.01 22.82
C TYR A 647 -10.75 24.42 22.34
N GLN A 648 -9.50 24.85 22.41
CA GLN A 648 -8.99 25.97 21.65
C GLN A 648 -8.53 25.45 20.29
N ALA A 649 -9.30 25.74 19.24
CA ALA A 649 -8.89 25.50 17.87
C ALA A 649 -7.91 26.59 17.44
N GLU A 650 -6.68 26.21 17.09
CA GLU A 650 -5.64 27.03 16.48
C GLU A 650 -5.63 26.71 14.99
N ILE A 651 -6.15 27.63 14.18
CA ILE A 651 -6.55 27.40 12.78
C ILE A 651 -5.56 28.10 11.86
N TYR A 652 -4.87 27.31 11.03
CA TYR A 652 -3.93 27.76 9.99
C TYR A 652 -4.59 27.51 8.64
N ARG A 653 -5.13 28.55 8.02
CA ARG A 653 -5.91 28.44 6.78
C ARG A 653 -5.43 29.39 5.69
N ASP A 654 -5.80 29.08 4.47
CA ASP A 654 -5.65 30.01 3.35
C ASP A 654 -6.30 31.38 3.66
N GLY A 655 -5.60 32.45 3.23
CA GLY A 655 -6.13 33.80 3.22
C GLY A 655 -7.13 34.01 2.09
N ASP A 656 -7.89 35.12 2.16
CA ASP A 656 -8.97 35.38 1.20
C ASP A 656 -8.49 35.57 -0.25
N LYS A 657 -7.18 35.82 -0.45
CA LYS A 657 -6.54 35.97 -1.77
C LYS A 657 -5.53 34.87 -2.05
N ALA A 658 -5.52 33.80 -1.26
CA ALA A 658 -4.62 32.68 -1.47
C ALA A 658 -4.94 31.99 -2.80
N ASP A 659 -3.90 31.66 -3.53
CA ASP A 659 -3.96 30.93 -4.78
C ASP A 659 -2.59 30.32 -5.04
N TRP A 660 -2.51 29.02 -5.29
CA TRP A 660 -1.21 28.36 -5.44
C TRP A 660 -0.38 28.95 -6.58
N LEU A 661 -1.03 29.43 -7.65
CA LEU A 661 -0.38 29.92 -8.86
C LEU A 661 0.22 31.31 -8.65
N THR A 662 -0.54 32.23 -8.06
CA THR A 662 -0.22 33.67 -8.01
C THR A 662 0.10 34.20 -6.61
N ASN A 663 -0.42 33.59 -5.55
CA ASN A 663 -0.28 34.09 -4.18
C ASN A 663 -0.28 32.94 -3.14
N PRO A 664 0.68 32.00 -3.21
CA PRO A 664 0.65 30.77 -2.41
C PRO A 664 0.96 31.01 -0.92
N TYR A 665 1.28 32.25 -0.54
CA TYR A 665 1.78 32.63 0.77
C TYR A 665 0.81 33.49 1.58
N ASP A 666 -0.42 33.69 1.10
CA ASP A 666 -1.47 34.38 1.85
C ASP A 666 -2.17 33.38 2.78
N TYR A 667 -2.03 33.58 4.08
CA TYR A 667 -2.57 32.69 5.10
C TYR A 667 -3.02 33.50 6.32
N VAL A 668 -3.92 32.90 7.09
CA VAL A 668 -4.43 33.45 8.35
C VAL A 668 -4.24 32.41 9.45
N ILE A 669 -3.77 32.88 10.61
CA ILE A 669 -3.76 32.12 11.85
C ILE A 669 -4.76 32.76 12.81
N GLU A 670 -5.72 31.97 13.27
CA GLU A 670 -6.76 32.44 14.19
C GLU A 670 -7.07 31.41 15.27
N THR A 671 -7.67 31.85 16.37
CA THR A 671 -8.09 30.96 17.45
C THR A 671 -9.59 31.04 17.71
N LYS A 672 -10.19 29.90 18.04
CA LYS A 672 -11.62 29.83 18.37
C LYS A 672 -11.88 28.77 19.44
N ILE A 673 -12.73 29.06 20.42
CA ILE A 673 -13.22 28.03 21.35
C ILE A 673 -14.34 27.24 20.67
N VAL A 674 -14.19 25.91 20.67
CA VAL A 674 -15.14 24.97 20.05
C VAL A 674 -15.39 23.77 20.96
N THR A 675 -16.44 23.03 20.64
CA THR A 675 -16.91 21.81 21.29
C THR A 675 -17.35 20.80 20.24
N ALA A 676 -17.67 19.58 20.68
CA ALA A 676 -18.17 18.54 19.80
C ALA A 676 -19.54 18.83 19.15
N ASN A 677 -20.25 19.87 19.61
CA ASN A 677 -21.55 20.28 19.05
C ASN A 677 -21.41 21.33 17.93
N ASP A 678 -20.21 21.84 17.71
CA ASP A 678 -19.95 22.86 16.70
C ASP A 678 -19.76 22.24 15.31
N ALA A 679 -19.90 23.09 14.30
CA ALA A 679 -19.47 22.82 12.94
C ALA A 679 -18.51 23.92 12.48
N MET A 680 -17.61 23.58 11.56
CA MET A 680 -16.64 24.51 11.01
C MET A 680 -16.68 24.47 9.49
N THR A 681 -16.66 25.65 8.88
CA THR A 681 -16.55 25.80 7.43
C THR A 681 -15.14 26.19 7.08
N LEU A 682 -14.49 25.37 6.26
CA LEU A 682 -13.15 25.58 5.73
C LEU A 682 -13.27 26.12 4.31
N ASN A 683 -12.57 27.21 4.01
CA ASN A 683 -12.42 27.73 2.64
C ASN A 683 -11.00 27.39 2.19
N LEU A 684 -10.88 26.45 1.26
CA LEU A 684 -9.63 25.99 0.69
C LEU A 684 -9.41 26.74 -0.63
N ALA A 685 -8.28 27.42 -0.77
CA ALA A 685 -7.89 28.01 -2.05
C ALA A 685 -7.63 26.92 -3.10
N ALA A 686 -7.48 27.30 -4.37
CA ALA A 686 -6.96 26.40 -5.39
C ALA A 686 -5.60 25.83 -4.93
N SER A 687 -5.45 24.50 -4.98
CA SER A 687 -4.36 23.71 -4.38
C SER A 687 -4.01 24.16 -2.96
N GLY A 688 -5.06 24.48 -2.20
CA GLY A 688 -5.00 25.03 -0.86
C GLY A 688 -5.31 24.01 0.24
N GLY A 689 -5.33 24.50 1.48
CA GLY A 689 -5.49 23.64 2.65
C GLY A 689 -5.83 24.38 3.93
N THR A 690 -6.08 23.60 4.97
CA THR A 690 -6.24 24.08 6.35
C THR A 690 -5.70 23.05 7.32
N ALA A 691 -4.92 23.51 8.28
CA ALA A 691 -4.38 22.72 9.37
C ALA A 691 -4.88 23.29 10.70
N ILE A 692 -5.34 22.43 11.61
CA ILE A 692 -5.92 22.86 12.89
C ILE A 692 -5.37 21.99 14.01
N ARG A 693 -4.93 22.62 15.10
CA ARG A 693 -4.76 21.97 16.40
C ARG A 693 -5.97 22.30 17.27
N PHE A 694 -6.64 21.29 17.79
CA PHE A 694 -7.66 21.43 18.83
C PHE A 694 -7.02 21.09 20.17
N LYS A 695 -6.52 22.11 20.86
CA LYS A 695 -5.91 21.97 22.17
C LYS A 695 -6.98 21.86 23.24
N ALA A 696 -6.98 20.79 24.03
CA ALA A 696 -7.95 20.60 25.10
C ALA A 696 -7.78 21.68 26.20
N LEU A 697 -8.89 22.20 26.75
CA LEU A 697 -8.93 23.27 27.76
C LEU A 697 -9.36 22.81 29.16
#